data_AF-A0AAE1T325-F1
#
_entry.id   AF-A0AAE1T325-F1
#
_cell.length_a   1.000
_cell.length_b   1.000
_cell.length_c   1.000
_cell.angle_alpha   90.00
_cell.angle_beta   90.00
_cell.angle_gamma   90.00
#
_symmetry.space_group_name_H-M   'P 1'
#
loop_
_entity.id
_entity.type
_entity.pdbx_description
1 polymer ?
#
loop_
_entity_poly.entity_id
_entity_poly.type
_entity_poly.pdbx_seq_one_letter_code
_entity_poly.pdbx_strand_id
1 'polypeptide(L)'
;MDSLDSHVQEKLDEAMPWIGLYIAAASAVCTLAMAADAFNGFTSKKLWFPCKYFSMNAASLTLLAVAMKLPMDLNTYLLYQADWHAKICSLLFMTISMSNFMSSLGSMTDKEIGTNMAALGILVITIVVNMWIQTFHLRGYFHSRMMIAALIPTIFMLLLLATFFSSAIALPTSKRSLESKYQEMHQVAMREEEIVKRTKGFKIDKRMIDGMKKYWVMTETSNPQFVMARSAFCCTSSVICVLASSILQVVYIGYYKRSHKVTMGESASVYGCYTKWILLVQSNGILVGIIAPVSRWFIAVRFKCLTTCHEISFAKELGIEEHWIQTLKYWRDSFSVIQIQDGKCRKYIHDFKWFTLTFLIRVQIMMVLLSKLLLFIPALLITPFVLCFKKFKTRLLAKVTTSNKDMRSESGGNIELNLNRFVLLLDGEQELPQRILKDICDQADKVIKIGTKQQPQNLLQLLNKFGNFGGVREFDSLQVPSIHSQEPPNCWTLPLVTLTSIAISLPNIAINHMATQLVSSVSEGLSLAMLIEKTLDQNGELMNIRNAADVTWAGVAIYRKWQQVDLRRISLDYKSSKNLLQELSSHAEMIILEFKRKANDFLMENPLNWPASVIAANSMYRISQTILHSYQEENDQTGCQDKTGQTDEELFERLTIMIADILAACFTNLSQVMITKCHRNAIEEREKSVHEAFLLLGRTRQIVDLLQRQEWPSLDHDKAAYIEEWRAFFLQDNENPITSISTSSDKARGTPVSNEEKITVVEPLSAASSLKVEGKVIGLSFFQEEITPFFNVCCFVMIQRRPFLSLEKFKNLSCFTEKEKRFVDAFLPFFYGISVTHGDYHTP
;
A
#
# COMPACT_ATOMS: atom_id res chain seq x y z
N MET A 1 46.04 30.48 35.48
CA MET A 1 45.53 29.98 34.18
C MET A 1 44.78 28.70 34.48
N ASP A 2 45.50 27.69 34.97
CA ASP A 2 45.02 26.36 35.36
C ASP A 2 43.71 26.34 36.20
N SER A 3 43.54 27.24 37.17
CA SER A 3 42.31 27.31 37.99
C SER A 3 41.08 27.87 37.26
N LEU A 4 41.29 28.73 36.26
CA LEU A 4 40.22 29.25 35.42
C LEU A 4 39.80 28.18 34.40
N ASP A 5 40.78 27.52 33.79
CA ASP A 5 40.55 26.41 32.86
C ASP A 5 39.86 25.23 33.56
N SER A 6 40.24 24.91 34.81
CA SER A 6 39.54 23.88 35.59
C SER A 6 38.09 24.25 35.92
N HIS A 7 37.80 25.51 36.25
CA HIS A 7 36.43 25.95 36.56
C HIS A 7 35.54 26.08 35.31
N VAL A 8 36.12 26.41 34.15
CA VAL A 8 35.42 26.36 32.87
C VAL A 8 35.12 24.91 32.48
N GLN A 9 36.06 23.99 32.68
CA GLN A 9 35.86 22.56 32.43
C GLN A 9 34.78 21.96 33.34
N GLU A 10 34.79 22.29 34.63
CA GLU A 10 33.77 21.88 35.61
C GLU A 10 32.34 22.26 35.16
N LYS A 11 32.15 23.52 34.71
CA LYS A 11 30.86 23.99 34.17
C LYS A 11 30.47 23.36 32.83
N LEU A 12 31.43 22.95 32.01
CA LEU A 12 31.16 22.18 30.79
C LEU A 12 30.69 20.77 31.14
N ASP A 13 31.29 20.14 32.15
CA ASP A 13 30.94 18.80 32.61
C ASP A 13 29.56 18.77 33.30
N GLU A 14 29.14 19.83 34.00
CA GLU A 14 27.76 20.00 34.50
C GLU A 14 26.69 19.94 33.39
N ALA A 15 27.02 20.35 32.16
CA ALA A 15 26.09 20.33 31.03
C ALA A 15 26.02 18.96 30.31
N MET A 16 27.00 18.07 30.53
CA MET A 16 27.11 16.79 29.82
C MET A 16 25.97 15.79 30.14
N PRO A 17 25.43 15.70 31.37
CA PRO A 17 24.23 14.90 31.65
C PRO A 17 23.02 15.27 30.78
N TRP A 18 22.80 16.56 30.48
CA TRP A 18 21.72 17.00 29.59
C TRP A 18 21.93 16.54 28.14
N ILE A 19 23.18 16.51 27.68
CA ILE A 19 23.54 15.91 26.40
C ILE A 19 23.26 14.39 26.42
N GLY A 20 23.54 13.72 27.54
CA GLY A 20 23.21 12.30 27.74
C GLY A 20 21.71 12.02 27.63
N LEU A 21 20.87 12.85 28.25
CA LEU A 21 19.41 12.79 28.12
C LEU A 21 18.96 13.00 26.67
N TYR A 22 19.55 13.95 25.95
CA TYR A 22 19.23 14.21 24.54
C TYR A 22 19.58 13.01 23.63
N ILE A 23 20.72 12.36 23.85
CA ILE A 23 21.11 11.11 23.15
C ILE A 23 20.11 9.98 23.43
N ALA A 24 19.69 9.81 24.69
CA ALA A 24 18.70 8.81 25.08
C ALA A 24 17.33 9.08 24.44
N ALA A 25 16.87 10.33 24.44
CA ALA A 25 15.62 10.74 23.80
C ALA A 25 15.64 10.52 22.28
N ALA A 26 16.71 10.91 21.59
CA ALA A 26 16.88 10.66 20.17
C ALA A 26 16.86 9.16 19.84
N SER A 27 17.58 8.35 20.62
CA SER A 27 17.60 6.89 20.49
C SER A 27 16.22 6.26 20.72
N ALA A 28 15.41 6.84 21.61
CA ALA A 28 14.05 6.38 21.88
C ALA A 28 13.11 6.68 20.71
N VAL A 29 13.20 7.87 20.10
CA VAL A 29 12.42 8.22 18.90
C VAL A 29 12.78 7.33 17.71
N CYS A 30 14.08 7.07 17.47
CA CYS A 30 14.51 6.08 16.47
C CYS A 30 13.93 4.68 16.75
N THR A 31 13.93 4.25 18.02
CA THR A 31 13.39 2.95 18.45
C THR A 31 11.88 2.85 18.22
N LEU A 32 11.12 3.90 18.56
CA LEU A 32 9.68 3.98 18.33
C LEU A 32 9.32 3.99 16.84
N ALA A 33 10.12 4.67 16.00
CA ALA A 33 9.94 4.66 14.56
C ALA A 33 10.17 3.25 13.96
N MET A 34 11.23 2.54 14.40
CA MET A 34 11.46 1.14 14.03
C MET A 34 10.34 0.22 14.53
N ALA A 35 9.81 0.45 15.74
CA ALA A 35 8.66 -0.29 16.28
C ALA A 35 7.38 -0.07 15.45
N ALA A 36 7.13 1.15 14.99
CA ALA A 36 5.99 1.49 14.16
C ALA A 36 6.05 0.83 12.78
N ASP A 37 7.24 0.78 12.15
CA ASP A 37 7.45 0.04 10.90
C ASP A 37 7.27 -1.48 11.10
N ALA A 38 7.79 -2.03 12.21
CA ALA A 38 7.55 -3.43 12.57
C ALA A 38 6.03 -3.72 12.74
N PHE A 39 5.33 -2.92 13.54
CA PHE A 39 3.89 -3.06 13.74
C PHE A 39 3.10 -2.96 12.42
N ASN A 40 3.44 -1.99 11.57
CA ASN A 40 2.81 -1.81 10.26
C ASN A 40 3.05 -3.00 9.31
N GLY A 41 4.23 -3.63 9.35
CA GLY A 41 4.50 -4.86 8.61
C GLY A 41 3.64 -6.05 9.08
N PHE A 42 3.41 -6.17 10.39
CA PHE A 42 2.51 -7.19 10.94
C PHE A 42 1.03 -6.93 10.59
N THR A 43 0.52 -5.71 10.77
CA THR A 43 -0.89 -5.38 10.50
C THR A 43 -1.24 -5.51 9.02
N SER A 44 -0.36 -5.06 8.12
CA SER A 44 -0.53 -5.21 6.67
C SER A 44 -0.30 -6.64 6.16
N LYS A 45 0.21 -7.55 7.01
CA LYS A 45 0.77 -8.86 6.64
C LYS A 45 1.84 -8.78 5.52
N LYS A 46 2.45 -7.61 5.27
CA LYS A 46 3.60 -7.46 4.35
C LYS A 46 4.86 -7.95 5.07
N LEU A 47 5.10 -9.26 4.97
CA LEU A 47 6.20 -9.98 5.65
C LEU A 47 7.61 -9.42 5.39
N TRP A 48 7.79 -8.63 4.34
CA TRP A 48 9.05 -7.95 4.00
C TRP A 48 9.29 -6.64 4.78
N PHE A 49 8.31 -6.21 5.59
CA PHE A 49 8.34 -5.02 6.46
C PHE A 49 8.66 -3.72 5.69
N PRO A 50 7.66 -3.03 5.10
CA PRO A 50 7.86 -1.72 4.49
C PRO A 50 8.37 -0.71 5.51
N CYS A 51 9.24 0.16 5.05
CA CYS A 51 9.85 1.21 5.87
C CYS A 51 9.22 2.55 5.50
N LYS A 52 8.42 3.08 6.43
CA LYS A 52 7.61 4.29 6.25
C LYS A 52 7.93 5.32 7.34
N TYR A 53 7.97 4.90 8.60
CA TYR A 53 8.21 5.76 9.75
C TYR A 53 9.70 6.00 10.00
N PHE A 54 10.54 4.97 9.92
CA PHE A 54 12.00 5.09 10.07
C PHE A 54 12.72 5.14 8.71
N SER A 55 12.23 5.97 7.78
CA SER A 55 12.84 6.10 6.44
C SER A 55 14.13 6.94 6.47
N MET A 56 15.10 6.63 5.58
CA MET A 56 16.39 7.32 5.49
C MET A 56 16.27 8.71 4.85
N ASN A 57 15.67 9.66 5.57
CA ASN A 57 15.54 11.05 5.18
C ASN A 57 16.41 11.95 6.09
N ALA A 58 16.48 13.25 5.82
CA ALA A 58 17.27 14.20 6.60
C ALA A 58 16.91 14.25 8.09
N ALA A 59 15.63 14.09 8.46
CA ALA A 59 15.20 14.07 9.86
C ALA A 59 15.66 12.80 10.58
N SER A 60 15.49 11.62 9.98
CA SER A 60 15.97 10.35 10.56
C SER A 60 17.50 10.30 10.65
N LEU A 61 18.22 10.85 9.67
CA LEU A 61 19.68 10.90 9.67
C LEU A 61 20.24 11.87 10.71
N THR A 62 19.63 13.04 10.89
CA THR A 62 20.03 13.99 11.95
C THR A 62 19.71 13.46 13.35
N LEU A 63 18.54 12.84 13.54
CA LEU A 63 18.16 12.16 14.78
C LEU A 63 19.14 11.01 15.12
N LEU A 64 19.53 10.22 14.11
CA LEU A 64 20.51 9.14 14.27
C LEU A 64 21.91 9.71 14.57
N ALA A 65 22.33 10.81 13.96
CA ALA A 65 23.58 11.49 14.28
C ALA A 65 23.64 11.96 15.74
N VAL A 66 22.53 12.47 16.28
CA VAL A 66 22.39 12.79 17.72
C VAL A 66 22.50 11.52 18.57
N ALA A 67 21.78 10.45 18.23
CA ALA A 67 21.89 9.17 18.93
C ALA A 67 23.32 8.59 18.91
N MET A 68 24.11 8.92 17.88
CA MET A 68 25.51 8.52 17.72
C MET A 68 26.54 9.47 18.35
N LYS A 69 26.13 10.47 19.13
CA LYS A 69 27.08 11.40 19.77
C LYS A 69 28.02 10.70 20.77
N LEU A 70 27.54 9.67 21.49
CA LEU A 70 28.35 8.90 22.45
C LEU A 70 29.58 8.19 21.82
N PRO A 71 29.47 7.43 20.70
CA PRO A 71 30.65 6.87 20.03
C PRO A 71 31.48 7.90 19.24
N MET A 72 30.97 9.09 18.95
CA MET A 72 31.76 10.17 18.34
C MET A 72 32.65 10.92 19.35
N ASP A 73 32.33 10.87 20.65
CA ASP A 73 33.06 11.56 21.71
C ASP A 73 34.39 10.85 22.06
N LEU A 74 35.51 11.51 21.75
CA LEU A 74 36.87 11.04 22.04
C LEU A 74 37.26 11.20 23.51
N ASN A 75 36.64 12.13 24.24
CA ASN A 75 37.03 12.53 25.59
C ASN A 75 36.36 11.69 26.68
N THR A 76 35.36 10.86 26.35
CA THR A 76 34.74 9.96 27.34
C THR A 76 35.78 8.97 27.87
N TYR A 77 36.25 9.17 29.11
CA TYR A 77 37.15 8.25 29.79
C TYR A 77 36.51 6.87 29.96
N LEU A 78 37.03 5.88 29.25
CA LEU A 78 36.56 4.49 29.26
C LEU A 78 37.07 3.69 30.48
N LEU A 79 37.03 4.33 31.65
CA LEU A 79 37.53 3.78 32.92
C LEU A 79 36.64 2.69 33.49
N TYR A 80 35.31 2.74 33.27
CA TYR A 80 34.36 1.78 33.83
C TYR A 80 33.68 0.91 32.78
N GLN A 81 33.35 -0.32 33.17
CA GLN A 81 32.84 -1.36 32.26
C GLN A 81 31.50 -0.96 31.60
N ALA A 82 30.61 -0.26 32.31
CA ALA A 82 29.32 0.18 31.79
C ALA A 82 29.44 1.13 30.59
N ASP A 83 30.40 2.05 30.62
CA ASP A 83 30.56 3.10 29.61
C ASP A 83 31.09 2.51 28.28
N TRP A 84 31.97 1.51 28.39
CA TRP A 84 32.39 0.67 27.26
C TRP A 84 31.23 -0.11 26.63
N HIS A 85 30.34 -0.67 27.45
CA HIS A 85 29.17 -1.42 26.95
C HIS A 85 28.16 -0.48 26.26
N ALA A 86 27.98 0.75 26.77
CA ALA A 86 27.17 1.78 26.12
C ALA A 86 27.72 2.13 24.73
N LYS A 87 29.04 2.37 24.58
CA LYS A 87 29.65 2.63 23.25
C LYS A 87 29.47 1.46 22.29
N ILE A 88 29.73 0.21 22.70
CA ILE A 88 29.48 -0.96 21.84
C ILE A 88 28.00 -1.06 21.45
N CYS A 89 27.08 -0.82 22.39
CA CYS A 89 25.65 -0.81 22.12
C CYS A 89 25.28 0.26 21.07
N SER A 90 25.84 1.46 21.13
CA SER A 90 25.63 2.50 20.11
C SER A 90 26.10 2.08 18.72
N LEU A 91 27.30 1.47 18.59
CA LEU A 91 27.82 0.98 17.30
C LEU A 91 26.94 -0.14 16.72
N LEU A 92 26.43 -1.02 17.56
CA LEU A 92 25.48 -2.08 17.15
C LEU A 92 24.10 -1.50 16.81
N PHE A 93 23.63 -0.49 17.55
CA PHE A 93 22.38 0.22 17.25
C PHE A 93 22.46 0.98 15.91
N MET A 94 23.61 1.58 15.58
CA MET A 94 23.89 2.13 14.24
C MET A 94 23.78 1.07 13.15
N THR A 95 24.42 -0.09 13.37
CA THR A 95 24.41 -1.24 12.45
C THR A 95 22.98 -1.71 12.16
N ILE A 96 22.13 -1.84 13.21
CA ILE A 96 20.72 -2.21 13.08
C ILE A 96 19.90 -1.11 12.39
N SER A 97 20.13 0.16 12.75
CA SER A 97 19.43 1.32 12.17
C SER A 97 19.68 1.42 10.66
N MET A 98 20.94 1.26 10.24
CA MET A 98 21.32 1.16 8.83
C MET A 98 20.54 0.04 8.12
N SER A 99 20.47 -1.17 8.66
CA SER A 99 19.75 -2.26 7.99
C SER A 99 18.24 -2.02 7.84
N ASN A 100 17.63 -1.30 8.79
CA ASN A 100 16.23 -0.88 8.66
C ASN A 100 16.04 0.14 7.53
N PHE A 101 16.97 1.09 7.37
CA PHE A 101 16.98 2.04 6.25
C PHE A 101 17.08 1.39 4.86
N MET A 102 17.59 0.17 4.71
CA MET A 102 17.90 -0.45 3.40
C MET A 102 16.67 -0.52 2.46
N SER A 103 15.49 -0.81 3.00
CA SER A 103 14.24 -0.82 2.24
C SER A 103 13.76 0.56 1.79
N SER A 104 14.12 1.62 2.53
CA SER A 104 13.68 2.99 2.24
C SER A 104 14.34 3.59 1.00
N LEU A 105 15.49 3.05 0.56
CA LEU A 105 16.10 3.38 -0.73
C LEU A 105 15.10 3.21 -1.88
N GLY A 106 14.27 2.16 -1.84
CA GLY A 106 13.27 1.87 -2.87
C GLY A 106 12.31 3.05 -3.12
N SER A 107 11.83 3.70 -2.06
CA SER A 107 10.88 4.82 -2.15
C SER A 107 11.48 6.17 -2.54
N MET A 108 12.82 6.31 -2.59
CA MET A 108 13.48 7.61 -2.83
C MET A 108 13.70 7.89 -4.31
N THR A 109 13.64 9.15 -4.69
CA THR A 109 14.03 9.62 -6.04
C THR A 109 15.54 9.49 -6.25
N ASP A 110 15.99 9.41 -7.51
CA ASP A 110 17.42 9.27 -7.87
C ASP A 110 18.29 10.38 -7.22
N LYS A 111 17.73 11.60 -7.04
CA LYS A 111 18.41 12.73 -6.39
C LYS A 111 18.52 12.55 -4.86
N GLU A 112 17.43 12.16 -4.20
CA GLU A 112 17.40 11.95 -2.74
C GLU A 112 18.31 10.80 -2.32
N ILE A 113 18.36 9.72 -3.11
CA ILE A 113 19.30 8.61 -2.90
C ILE A 113 20.72 9.13 -2.77
N GLY A 114 21.17 10.00 -3.69
CA GLY A 114 22.51 10.58 -3.67
C GLY A 114 22.78 11.43 -2.42
N THR A 115 21.86 12.35 -2.07
CA THR A 115 22.06 13.26 -0.92
C THR A 115 22.01 12.53 0.42
N ASN A 116 21.03 11.63 0.61
CA ASN A 116 20.87 10.89 1.87
C ASN A 116 21.99 9.85 2.05
N MET A 117 22.47 9.24 0.96
CA MET A 117 23.64 8.35 1.01
C MET A 117 24.92 9.10 1.38
N ALA A 118 25.16 10.28 0.82
CA ALA A 118 26.34 11.09 1.16
C ALA A 118 26.34 11.46 2.66
N ALA A 119 25.20 11.89 3.19
CA ALA A 119 25.04 12.19 4.62
C ALA A 119 25.25 10.95 5.51
N LEU A 120 24.68 9.80 5.16
CA LEU A 120 24.90 8.54 5.89
C LEU A 120 26.38 8.11 5.85
N GLY A 121 27.03 8.24 4.69
CA GLY A 121 28.45 7.92 4.52
C GLY A 121 29.37 8.78 5.37
N ILE A 122 29.15 10.11 5.39
CA ILE A 122 29.90 11.05 6.24
C ILE A 122 29.74 10.66 7.72
N LEU A 123 28.51 10.40 8.17
CA LEU A 123 28.23 10.00 9.56
C LEU A 123 28.96 8.70 9.94
N VAL A 124 28.83 7.65 9.14
CA VAL A 124 29.44 6.34 9.44
C VAL A 124 30.98 6.43 9.40
N ILE A 125 31.55 7.10 8.41
CA ILE A 125 33.01 7.28 8.32
C ILE A 125 33.54 8.05 9.53
N THR A 126 32.86 9.12 9.95
CA THR A 126 33.24 9.91 11.13
C THR A 126 33.24 9.06 12.41
N ILE A 127 32.18 8.27 12.64
CA ILE A 127 32.10 7.36 13.80
C ILE A 127 33.23 6.33 13.76
N VAL A 128 33.49 5.71 12.61
CA VAL A 128 34.55 4.69 12.47
C VAL A 128 35.93 5.30 12.70
N VAL A 129 36.24 6.46 12.12
CA VAL A 129 37.53 7.15 12.30
C VAL A 129 37.74 7.54 13.75
N ASN A 130 36.75 8.15 14.42
CA ASN A 130 36.86 8.53 15.83
C ASN A 130 37.08 7.29 16.73
N MET A 131 36.33 6.21 16.49
CA MET A 131 36.51 4.95 17.22
C MET A 131 37.89 4.33 16.96
N TRP A 132 38.41 4.39 15.73
CA TRP A 132 39.75 3.86 15.42
C TRP A 132 40.86 4.70 16.06
N ILE A 133 40.77 6.04 16.05
CA ILE A 133 41.71 6.93 16.74
C ILE A 133 41.73 6.61 18.24
N GLN A 134 40.57 6.56 18.89
CA GLN A 134 40.44 6.22 20.31
C GLN A 134 41.02 4.82 20.61
N THR A 135 40.72 3.83 19.76
CA THR A 135 41.23 2.46 19.87
C THR A 135 42.75 2.40 19.72
N PHE A 136 43.34 3.15 18.79
CA PHE A 136 44.78 3.14 18.52
C PHE A 136 45.58 3.84 19.63
N HIS A 137 45.11 4.98 20.12
CA HIS A 137 45.76 5.72 21.22
C HIS A 137 45.71 4.95 22.55
N LEU A 138 44.59 4.29 22.85
CA LEU A 138 44.40 3.53 24.10
C LEU A 138 44.87 2.06 24.02
N ARG A 139 45.55 1.68 22.93
CA ARG A 139 46.03 0.30 22.68
C ARG A 139 46.92 -0.27 23.79
N GLY A 140 47.65 0.58 24.53
CA GLY A 140 48.49 0.17 25.65
C GLY A 140 47.74 -0.07 26.97
N TYR A 141 46.49 0.40 27.09
CA TYR A 141 45.70 0.36 28.32
C TYR A 141 44.58 -0.70 28.28
N PHE A 142 44.05 -1.02 27.09
CA PHE A 142 42.97 -1.99 26.96
C PHE A 142 43.43 -3.45 26.86
N HIS A 143 42.76 -4.32 27.59
CA HIS A 143 42.89 -5.76 27.44
C HIS A 143 42.43 -6.21 26.03
N SER A 144 43.21 -7.07 25.38
CA SER A 144 43.03 -7.53 23.97
C SER A 144 41.58 -7.84 23.58
N ARG A 145 40.83 -8.51 24.47
CA ARG A 145 39.42 -8.87 24.24
C ARG A 145 38.49 -7.66 24.03
N MET A 146 38.76 -6.52 24.68
CA MET A 146 37.95 -5.30 24.50
C MET A 146 38.24 -4.67 23.14
N MET A 147 39.51 -4.55 22.76
CA MET A 147 39.93 -4.04 21.44
C MET A 147 39.21 -4.76 20.28
N ILE A 148 39.19 -6.09 20.32
CA ILE A 148 38.50 -6.93 19.33
C ILE A 148 36.97 -6.66 19.33
N ALA A 149 36.37 -6.46 20.52
CA ALA A 149 34.94 -6.24 20.67
C ALA A 149 34.44 -4.89 20.11
N ALA A 150 35.30 -3.86 19.97
CA ALA A 150 34.97 -2.61 19.28
C ALA A 150 35.31 -2.64 17.78
N LEU A 151 36.40 -3.32 17.38
CA LEU A 151 36.78 -3.41 15.97
C LEU A 151 35.71 -4.13 15.13
N ILE A 152 35.13 -5.24 15.62
CA ILE A 152 34.15 -6.01 14.86
C ILE A 152 32.89 -5.18 14.49
N PRO A 153 32.22 -4.45 15.41
CA PRO A 153 31.14 -3.52 15.06
C PRO A 153 31.54 -2.45 14.03
N THR A 154 32.75 -1.88 14.11
CA THR A 154 33.19 -0.89 13.10
C THR A 154 33.35 -1.51 11.70
N ILE A 155 33.85 -2.74 11.62
CA ILE A 155 33.93 -3.49 10.35
C ILE A 155 32.53 -3.79 9.81
N PHE A 156 31.57 -4.16 10.66
CA PHE A 156 30.19 -4.38 10.25
C PHE A 156 29.52 -3.11 9.71
N MET A 157 29.75 -1.95 10.34
CA MET A 157 29.26 -0.66 9.80
C MET A 157 29.88 -0.31 8.44
N LEU A 158 31.18 -0.56 8.24
CA LEU A 158 31.83 -0.35 6.94
C LEU A 158 31.29 -1.30 5.85
N LEU A 159 31.08 -2.57 6.18
CA LEU A 159 30.49 -3.56 5.27
C LEU A 159 29.04 -3.20 4.91
N LEU A 160 28.24 -2.73 5.89
CA LEU A 160 26.91 -2.20 5.62
C LEU A 160 26.97 -0.95 4.74
N LEU A 161 27.89 -0.01 5.01
CA LEU A 161 28.02 1.18 4.19
C LEU A 161 28.36 0.83 2.74
N ALA A 162 29.25 -0.16 2.54
CA ALA A 162 29.57 -0.69 1.21
C ALA A 162 28.34 -1.32 0.52
N THR A 163 27.54 -2.15 1.21
CA THR A 163 26.30 -2.70 0.62
C THR A 163 25.25 -1.61 0.34
N PHE A 164 25.22 -0.54 1.12
CA PHE A 164 24.38 0.64 0.89
C PHE A 164 24.77 1.36 -0.41
N PHE A 165 26.05 1.71 -0.58
CA PHE A 165 26.54 2.31 -1.82
C PHE A 165 26.29 1.40 -3.04
N SER A 166 26.60 0.11 -2.92
CA SER A 166 26.34 -0.88 -3.97
C SER A 166 24.87 -1.00 -4.35
N SER A 167 23.96 -0.89 -3.38
CA SER A 167 22.51 -0.89 -3.59
C SER A 167 22.05 0.38 -4.32
N ALA A 168 22.49 1.55 -3.86
CA ALA A 168 22.12 2.83 -4.47
C ALA A 168 22.63 3.00 -5.91
N ILE A 169 23.76 2.39 -6.25
CA ILE A 169 24.30 2.37 -7.63
C ILE A 169 23.44 1.52 -8.57
N ALA A 170 22.93 0.38 -8.09
CA ALA A 170 22.12 -0.57 -8.87
C ALA A 170 20.63 -0.19 -8.92
N LEU A 171 20.12 0.53 -7.92
CA LEU A 171 18.69 0.79 -7.81
C LEU A 171 18.09 1.61 -8.97
N PRO A 172 18.72 2.67 -9.51
CA PRO A 172 18.17 3.41 -10.66
C PRO A 172 18.02 2.55 -11.93
N THR A 173 18.95 1.64 -12.21
CA THR A 173 18.84 0.70 -13.35
C THR A 173 17.79 -0.37 -13.09
N SER A 174 17.72 -0.91 -11.87
CA SER A 174 16.64 -1.82 -11.48
C SER A 174 15.26 -1.17 -11.62
N LYS A 175 15.09 0.09 -11.18
CA LYS A 175 13.83 0.85 -11.36
C LYS A 175 13.45 1.00 -12.83
N ARG A 176 14.39 1.37 -13.70
CA ARG A 176 14.14 1.54 -15.15
C ARG A 176 13.83 0.23 -15.87
N SER A 177 14.55 -0.85 -15.55
CA SER A 177 14.25 -2.20 -16.09
C SER A 177 12.85 -2.66 -15.67
N LEU A 178 12.54 -2.52 -14.38
CA LEU A 178 11.25 -2.91 -13.81
C LEU A 178 10.09 -2.08 -14.39
N GLU A 179 10.28 -0.79 -14.63
CA GLU A 179 9.28 0.07 -15.27
C GLU A 179 9.09 -0.30 -16.75
N SER A 180 10.17 -0.59 -17.49
CA SER A 180 10.06 -1.07 -18.88
C SER A 180 9.25 -2.37 -18.96
N LYS A 181 9.52 -3.34 -18.07
CA LYS A 181 8.75 -4.59 -17.99
C LYS A 181 7.30 -4.36 -17.52
N TYR A 182 7.08 -3.40 -16.62
CA TYR A 182 5.73 -2.99 -16.23
C TYR A 182 4.95 -2.49 -17.44
N GLN A 183 5.51 -1.55 -18.23
CA GLN A 183 4.85 -0.97 -19.40
C GLN A 183 4.53 -2.02 -20.47
N GLU A 184 5.45 -2.95 -20.75
CA GLU A 184 5.20 -4.09 -21.65
C GLU A 184 4.04 -4.96 -21.17
N MET A 185 4.08 -5.41 -19.91
CA MET A 185 3.02 -6.23 -19.32
C MET A 185 1.69 -5.48 -19.15
N HIS A 186 1.75 -4.16 -19.00
CA HIS A 186 0.58 -3.27 -18.92
C HIS A 186 -0.16 -3.23 -20.27
N GLN A 187 0.57 -3.11 -21.38
CA GLN A 187 0.00 -3.22 -22.72
C GLN A 187 -0.58 -4.62 -22.99
N VAL A 188 0.03 -5.69 -22.45
CA VAL A 188 -0.53 -7.05 -22.54
C VAL A 188 -1.83 -7.16 -21.75
N ALA A 189 -1.88 -6.66 -20.51
CA ALA A 189 -3.10 -6.65 -19.69
C ALA A 189 -4.24 -5.86 -20.34
N MET A 190 -3.94 -4.64 -20.82
CA MET A 190 -4.86 -3.77 -21.58
C MET A 190 -5.47 -4.47 -22.79
N ARG A 191 -4.65 -5.07 -23.66
CA ARG A 191 -5.13 -5.77 -24.86
C ARG A 191 -6.04 -6.95 -24.52
N GLU A 192 -5.71 -7.72 -23.47
CA GLU A 192 -6.59 -8.81 -23.01
C GLU A 192 -7.93 -8.28 -22.47
N GLU A 193 -7.93 -7.12 -21.81
CA GLU A 193 -9.15 -6.50 -21.29
C GLU A 193 -10.01 -5.91 -22.42
N GLU A 194 -9.45 -5.21 -23.41
CA GLU A 194 -10.18 -4.71 -24.58
C GLU A 194 -10.93 -5.79 -25.35
N ILE A 195 -10.30 -6.96 -25.55
CA ILE A 195 -10.93 -8.13 -26.20
C ILE A 195 -12.15 -8.59 -25.38
N VAL A 196 -12.04 -8.59 -24.04
CA VAL A 196 -13.16 -8.93 -23.16
C VAL A 196 -14.24 -7.84 -23.19
N LYS A 197 -13.88 -6.54 -23.22
CA LYS A 197 -14.83 -5.41 -23.30
C LYS A 197 -15.77 -5.56 -24.50
N ARG A 198 -15.19 -5.72 -25.71
CA ARG A 198 -15.96 -5.85 -26.97
C ARG A 198 -16.91 -7.05 -26.99
N THR A 199 -16.68 -8.06 -26.15
CA THR A 199 -17.44 -9.31 -26.20
C THR A 199 -18.66 -9.32 -25.28
N LYS A 200 -18.64 -8.61 -24.13
CA LYS A 200 -19.70 -8.74 -23.09
C LYS A 200 -20.10 -7.47 -22.32
N GLY A 201 -19.54 -6.30 -22.62
CA GLY A 201 -19.88 -5.05 -21.93
C GLY A 201 -19.36 -4.99 -20.47
N PHE A 202 -19.41 -3.80 -19.87
CA PHE A 202 -18.61 -3.48 -18.69
C PHE A 202 -19.28 -3.76 -17.33
N LYS A 203 -19.72 -5.00 -17.10
CA LYS A 203 -20.25 -5.45 -15.80
C LYS A 203 -19.10 -5.78 -14.83
N ILE A 204 -19.26 -5.38 -13.56
CA ILE A 204 -18.39 -5.83 -12.47
C ILE A 204 -18.78 -7.28 -12.16
N ASP A 205 -18.15 -8.20 -12.89
CA ASP A 205 -18.25 -9.64 -12.69
C ASP A 205 -16.93 -10.19 -12.11
N LYS A 206 -16.84 -11.51 -11.96
CA LYS A 206 -15.62 -12.17 -11.50
C LYS A 206 -14.41 -11.85 -12.39
N ARG A 207 -14.59 -11.70 -13.72
CA ARG A 207 -13.51 -11.41 -14.68
C ARG A 207 -12.95 -10.00 -14.49
N MET A 208 -13.77 -9.01 -14.17
CA MET A 208 -13.27 -7.68 -13.86
C MET A 208 -12.38 -7.69 -12.61
N ILE A 209 -12.82 -8.37 -11.55
CA ILE A 209 -12.02 -8.53 -10.32
C ILE A 209 -10.70 -9.25 -10.64
N ASP A 210 -10.76 -10.30 -11.47
CA ASP A 210 -9.60 -11.06 -11.92
C ASP A 210 -8.65 -10.24 -12.84
N GLY A 211 -9.18 -9.33 -13.66
CA GLY A 211 -8.41 -8.35 -14.45
C GLY A 211 -7.70 -7.34 -13.56
N MET A 212 -8.42 -6.73 -12.62
CA MET A 212 -7.85 -5.86 -11.59
C MET A 212 -6.76 -6.57 -10.77
N LYS A 213 -6.90 -7.88 -10.49
CA LYS A 213 -5.87 -8.68 -9.80
C LYS A 213 -4.55 -8.78 -10.60
N LYS A 214 -4.57 -8.66 -11.93
CA LYS A 214 -3.34 -8.53 -12.74
C LYS A 214 -2.58 -7.26 -12.36
N TYR A 215 -3.26 -6.10 -12.35
CA TYR A 215 -2.64 -4.83 -11.96
C TYR A 215 -2.19 -4.81 -10.50
N TRP A 216 -2.93 -5.45 -9.59
CA TRP A 216 -2.49 -5.64 -8.20
C TRP A 216 -1.18 -6.41 -8.10
N VAL A 217 -1.09 -7.59 -8.74
CA VAL A 217 0.12 -8.41 -8.77
C VAL A 217 1.29 -7.66 -9.41
N MET A 218 1.08 -7.02 -10.56
CA MET A 218 2.11 -6.20 -11.21
C MET A 218 2.59 -5.07 -10.30
N THR A 219 1.69 -4.41 -9.57
CA THR A 219 2.03 -3.25 -8.74
C THR A 219 2.77 -3.63 -7.46
N GLU A 220 2.33 -4.67 -6.74
CA GLU A 220 3.06 -5.18 -5.57
C GLU A 220 4.43 -5.78 -5.95
N THR A 221 4.53 -6.47 -7.10
CA THR A 221 5.81 -7.04 -7.56
C THR A 221 6.77 -5.99 -8.14
N SER A 222 6.25 -4.91 -8.74
CA SER A 222 7.04 -3.75 -9.18
C SER A 222 7.35 -2.71 -8.10
N ASN A 223 6.84 -2.86 -6.86
CA ASN A 223 7.14 -1.94 -5.78
C ASN A 223 8.67 -1.92 -5.49
N PRO A 224 9.38 -0.79 -5.68
CA PRO A 224 10.83 -0.78 -5.51
C PRO A 224 11.29 -1.09 -4.08
N GLN A 225 10.48 -0.82 -3.04
CA GLN A 225 10.81 -1.25 -1.68
C GLN A 225 10.73 -2.78 -1.53
N PHE A 226 9.76 -3.44 -2.17
CA PHE A 226 9.65 -4.91 -2.19
C PHE A 226 10.83 -5.54 -2.96
N VAL A 227 11.21 -4.96 -4.10
CA VAL A 227 12.42 -5.36 -4.86
C VAL A 227 13.69 -5.17 -4.03
N MET A 228 13.83 -4.05 -3.31
CA MET A 228 14.94 -3.86 -2.38
C MET A 228 14.95 -4.88 -1.24
N ALA A 229 13.79 -5.20 -0.65
CA ALA A 229 13.70 -6.16 0.46
C ALA A 229 14.04 -7.60 0.07
N ARG A 230 13.80 -7.99 -1.20
CA ARG A 230 14.19 -9.31 -1.76
C ARG A 230 15.60 -9.34 -2.39
N SER A 231 16.30 -8.21 -2.45
CA SER A 231 17.65 -8.11 -3.02
C SER A 231 18.72 -8.84 -2.19
N ALA A 232 19.78 -9.29 -2.87
CA ALA A 232 20.92 -9.92 -2.21
C ALA A 232 21.61 -8.98 -1.19
N PHE A 233 21.69 -7.67 -1.48
CA PHE A 233 22.27 -6.69 -0.56
C PHE A 233 21.47 -6.54 0.74
N CYS A 234 20.13 -6.54 0.67
CA CYS A 234 19.29 -6.50 1.87
C CYS A 234 19.41 -7.80 2.69
N CYS A 235 19.58 -8.95 2.03
CA CYS A 235 19.89 -10.21 2.70
C CYS A 235 21.24 -10.16 3.44
N THR A 236 22.28 -9.64 2.81
CA THR A 236 23.62 -9.44 3.42
C THR A 236 23.56 -8.49 4.61
N SER A 237 22.86 -7.36 4.47
CA SER A 237 22.62 -6.42 5.56
C SER A 237 21.95 -7.09 6.76
N SER A 238 21.00 -7.99 6.48
CA SER A 238 20.27 -8.75 7.50
C SER A 238 21.14 -9.81 8.20
N VAL A 239 22.01 -10.51 7.47
CA VAL A 239 23.00 -11.43 8.07
C VAL A 239 23.96 -10.69 8.99
N ILE A 240 24.47 -9.52 8.57
CA ILE A 240 25.33 -8.69 9.42
C ILE A 240 24.60 -8.28 10.71
N CYS A 241 23.30 -7.98 10.65
CA CYS A 241 22.49 -7.65 11.83
C CYS A 241 22.28 -8.81 12.80
N VAL A 242 22.14 -10.04 12.30
CA VAL A 242 22.07 -11.25 13.14
C VAL A 242 23.40 -11.47 13.86
N LEU A 243 24.53 -11.31 13.15
CA LEU A 243 25.87 -11.40 13.75
C LEU A 243 26.09 -10.29 14.80
N ALA A 244 25.75 -9.03 14.47
CA ALA A 244 25.82 -7.89 15.38
C ALA A 244 25.01 -8.11 16.68
N SER A 245 23.79 -8.63 16.56
CA SER A 245 22.93 -8.93 17.71
C SER A 245 23.45 -10.11 18.53
N SER A 246 24.09 -11.09 17.87
CA SER A 246 24.75 -12.22 18.56
C SER A 246 25.95 -11.75 19.40
N ILE A 247 26.72 -10.77 18.92
CA ILE A 247 27.81 -10.14 19.69
C ILE A 247 27.24 -9.47 20.95
N LEU A 248 26.13 -8.73 20.84
CA LEU A 248 25.48 -8.09 21.99
C LEU A 248 25.08 -9.12 23.06
N GLN A 249 24.51 -10.25 22.65
CA GLN A 249 24.14 -11.33 23.57
C GLN A 249 25.37 -11.93 24.28
N VAL A 250 26.46 -12.19 23.56
CA VAL A 250 27.72 -12.69 24.15
C VAL A 250 28.29 -11.71 25.18
N VAL A 251 28.23 -10.40 24.89
CA VAL A 251 28.64 -9.34 25.82
C VAL A 251 27.77 -9.33 27.08
N TYR A 252 26.44 -9.39 26.95
CA TYR A 252 25.53 -9.45 28.10
C TYR A 252 25.69 -10.72 28.96
N ILE A 253 25.90 -11.89 28.34
CA ILE A 253 26.16 -13.14 29.06
C ILE A 253 27.49 -13.04 29.84
N GLY A 254 28.52 -12.43 29.24
CA GLY A 254 29.79 -12.15 29.91
C GLY A 254 29.63 -11.20 31.10
N TYR A 255 28.81 -10.16 30.96
CA TYR A 255 28.46 -9.23 32.04
C TYR A 255 27.73 -9.93 33.20
N TYR A 256 26.65 -10.68 32.90
CA TYR A 256 25.88 -11.42 33.90
C TYR A 256 26.74 -12.40 34.69
N LYS A 257 27.61 -13.17 34.01
CA LYS A 257 28.50 -14.16 34.64
C LYS A 257 29.55 -13.53 35.56
N ARG A 258 29.93 -12.25 35.36
CA ARG A 258 31.00 -11.61 36.15
C ARG A 258 30.50 -10.75 37.31
N SER A 259 29.29 -10.20 37.23
CA SER A 259 28.80 -9.23 38.22
C SER A 259 28.06 -9.84 39.42
N HIS A 260 27.52 -11.07 39.32
CA HIS A 260 26.73 -11.78 40.36
C HIS A 260 25.51 -11.05 40.97
N LYS A 261 25.29 -9.77 40.68
CA LYS A 261 24.10 -8.97 40.97
C LYS A 261 23.63 -8.24 39.71
N VAL A 262 22.31 -8.10 39.54
CA VAL A 262 21.69 -7.31 38.44
C VAL A 262 21.62 -5.84 38.82
N THR A 263 22.73 -5.28 39.28
CA THR A 263 22.89 -3.84 39.54
C THR A 263 23.78 -3.25 38.47
N MET A 264 23.24 -2.37 37.62
CA MET A 264 24.05 -1.55 36.72
C MET A 264 25.06 -0.78 37.56
N GLY A 265 26.34 -1.16 37.46
CA GLY A 265 27.43 -0.58 38.25
C GLY A 265 27.56 0.93 38.08
N GLU A 266 28.35 1.57 38.94
CA GLU A 266 28.57 3.02 38.90
C GLU A 266 29.05 3.47 37.52
N SER A 267 28.54 4.59 36.99
CA SER A 267 29.01 5.14 35.72
C SER A 267 29.88 6.34 36.05
N ALA A 268 31.13 6.31 35.60
CA ALA A 268 32.09 7.40 35.76
C ALA A 268 32.15 8.29 34.51
N SER A 269 31.28 8.05 33.54
CA SER A 269 31.14 8.86 32.34
C SER A 269 30.67 10.28 32.67
N VAL A 270 31.15 11.26 31.90
CA VAL A 270 30.69 12.66 31.95
C VAL A 270 29.19 12.80 31.67
N TYR A 271 28.56 11.81 31.02
CA TYR A 271 27.10 11.74 30.83
C TYR A 271 26.33 11.23 32.07
N GLY A 272 27.04 10.88 33.16
CA GLY A 272 26.50 10.49 34.45
C GLY A 272 25.54 9.30 34.40
N CYS A 273 24.40 9.41 35.08
CA CYS A 273 23.37 8.37 35.10
C CYS A 273 22.72 8.13 33.72
N TYR A 274 22.78 9.09 32.79
CA TYR A 274 22.14 8.96 31.48
C TYR A 274 22.86 7.96 30.56
N THR A 275 24.14 7.62 30.80
CA THR A 275 24.82 6.51 30.11
C THR A 275 24.06 5.19 30.26
N LYS A 276 23.44 4.95 31.43
CA LYS A 276 22.61 3.77 31.69
C LYS A 276 21.30 3.82 30.89
N TRP A 277 20.68 5.00 30.81
CA TRP A 277 19.48 5.22 29.99
C TRP A 277 19.75 5.05 28.50
N ILE A 278 20.88 5.57 27.98
CA ILE A 278 21.31 5.37 26.59
C ILE A 278 21.47 3.87 26.30
N LEU A 279 22.20 3.13 27.16
CA LEU A 279 22.40 1.68 27.02
C LEU A 279 21.06 0.92 27.03
N LEU A 280 20.15 1.23 27.95
CA LEU A 280 18.83 0.58 28.01
C LEU A 280 17.99 0.87 26.76
N VAL A 281 17.91 2.13 26.34
CA VAL A 281 17.10 2.52 25.18
C VAL A 281 17.66 1.92 23.89
N GLN A 282 18.97 2.04 23.66
CA GLN A 282 19.61 1.48 22.45
C GLN A 282 19.58 -0.05 22.43
N SER A 283 19.68 -0.72 23.59
CA SER A 283 19.55 -2.18 23.66
C SER A 283 18.13 -2.66 23.35
N ASN A 284 17.09 -1.95 23.79
CA ASN A 284 15.72 -2.21 23.37
C ASN A 284 15.54 -1.90 21.87
N GLY A 285 16.15 -0.83 21.39
CA GLY A 285 16.19 -0.46 19.97
C GLY A 285 16.79 -1.53 19.06
N ILE A 286 17.87 -2.21 19.49
CA ILE A 286 18.44 -3.35 18.79
C ILE A 286 17.46 -4.53 18.77
N LEU A 287 16.82 -4.84 19.91
CA LEU A 287 15.86 -5.96 20.01
C LEU A 287 14.62 -5.76 19.12
N VAL A 288 14.12 -4.53 19.01
CA VAL A 288 13.01 -4.18 18.11
C VAL A 288 13.50 -4.14 16.66
N GLY A 289 14.62 -3.46 16.40
CA GLY A 289 15.14 -3.24 15.05
C GLY A 289 15.65 -4.50 14.35
N ILE A 290 15.92 -5.60 15.07
CA ILE A 290 16.30 -6.88 14.45
C ILE A 290 15.13 -7.60 13.75
N ILE A 291 13.87 -7.28 14.11
CA ILE A 291 12.67 -8.00 13.66
C ILE A 291 12.51 -7.95 12.13
N ALA A 292 12.64 -6.75 11.53
CA ALA A 292 12.49 -6.58 10.10
C ALA A 292 13.64 -7.24 9.28
N PRO A 293 14.94 -7.02 9.58
CA PRO A 293 16.04 -7.73 8.93
C PRO A 293 15.94 -9.25 9.02
N VAL A 294 15.67 -9.83 10.21
CA VAL A 294 15.53 -11.28 10.38
C VAL A 294 14.39 -11.83 9.52
N SER A 295 13.26 -11.12 9.46
CA SER A 295 12.12 -11.52 8.65
C SER A 295 12.45 -11.51 7.16
N ARG A 296 13.07 -10.44 6.65
CA ARG A 296 13.52 -10.32 5.25
C ARG A 296 14.49 -11.44 4.87
N TRP A 297 15.49 -11.71 5.71
CA TRP A 297 16.43 -12.81 5.51
C TRP A 297 15.75 -14.18 5.48
N PHE A 298 14.88 -14.46 6.45
CA PHE A 298 14.15 -15.73 6.50
C PHE A 298 13.29 -15.96 5.25
N ILE A 299 12.66 -14.90 4.73
CA ILE A 299 11.85 -14.94 3.50
C ILE A 299 12.72 -15.25 2.29
N ALA A 300 13.83 -14.53 2.11
CA ALA A 300 14.73 -14.74 0.98
C ALA A 300 15.37 -16.14 1.00
N VAL A 301 15.82 -16.61 2.17
CA VAL A 301 16.34 -17.98 2.35
C VAL A 301 15.25 -19.01 2.07
N ARG A 302 14.01 -18.81 2.56
CA ARG A 302 12.88 -19.71 2.29
C ARG A 302 12.54 -19.77 0.80
N PHE A 303 12.57 -18.65 0.09
CA PHE A 303 12.36 -18.61 -1.36
C PHE A 303 13.45 -19.43 -2.06
N LYS A 304 14.71 -19.21 -1.68
CA LYS A 304 15.86 -19.91 -2.26
C LYS A 304 15.83 -21.42 -2.00
N CYS A 305 15.51 -21.85 -0.79
CA CYS A 305 15.33 -23.28 -0.48
C CYS A 305 14.22 -23.94 -1.31
N LEU A 306 13.16 -23.21 -1.66
CA LEU A 306 12.04 -23.78 -2.45
C LEU A 306 12.43 -24.02 -3.91
N THR A 307 13.23 -23.14 -4.51
CA THR A 307 13.71 -23.26 -5.90
C THR A 307 14.92 -24.19 -6.04
N THR A 308 15.88 -24.14 -5.10
CA THR A 308 17.04 -25.06 -5.04
C THR A 308 16.62 -26.54 -4.84
N CYS A 309 15.35 -26.82 -4.50
CA CYS A 309 14.78 -28.16 -4.50
C CYS A 309 14.58 -28.79 -5.90
N HIS A 310 14.68 -28.04 -7.00
CA HIS A 310 14.54 -28.59 -8.37
C HIS A 310 15.86 -28.71 -9.12
N GLU A 311 16.71 -27.68 -9.10
CA GLU A 311 18.06 -27.73 -9.71
C GLU A 311 19.09 -27.00 -8.85
N ILE A 312 20.32 -27.53 -8.81
CA ILE A 312 21.47 -26.90 -8.13
C ILE A 312 22.55 -26.63 -9.19
N SER A 313 22.69 -25.36 -9.61
CA SER A 313 23.76 -24.93 -10.52
C SER A 313 24.47 -23.68 -10.01
N PHE A 314 25.67 -23.86 -9.44
CA PHE A 314 26.51 -22.78 -8.91
C PHE A 314 26.81 -21.70 -9.96
N ALA A 315 27.06 -22.11 -11.22
CA ALA A 315 27.42 -21.19 -12.31
C ALA A 315 26.28 -20.26 -12.74
N LYS A 316 25.02 -20.76 -12.73
CA LYS A 316 23.82 -19.96 -13.03
C LYS A 316 23.52 -18.99 -11.88
N GLU A 317 23.70 -19.45 -10.65
CA GLU A 317 23.39 -18.71 -9.43
C GLU A 317 24.36 -17.55 -9.16
N LEU A 318 25.67 -17.78 -9.31
CA LEU A 318 26.73 -16.77 -9.16
C LEU A 318 26.97 -15.95 -10.45
N GLY A 319 26.14 -16.13 -11.48
CA GLY A 319 26.15 -15.26 -12.66
C GLY A 319 25.90 -13.80 -12.26
N ILE A 320 26.58 -12.87 -12.92
CA ILE A 320 26.48 -11.43 -12.62
C ILE A 320 25.58 -10.79 -13.67
N GLU A 321 24.41 -10.33 -13.27
CA GLU A 321 23.45 -9.70 -14.16
C GLU A 321 23.86 -8.26 -14.50
N GLU A 322 23.58 -7.83 -15.73
CA GLU A 322 24.08 -6.53 -16.23
C GLU A 322 23.55 -5.33 -15.44
N HIS A 323 22.30 -5.40 -14.96
CA HIS A 323 21.64 -4.31 -14.24
C HIS A 323 22.39 -3.85 -12.98
N TRP A 324 23.19 -4.71 -12.34
CA TRP A 324 24.01 -4.39 -11.16
C TRP A 324 25.17 -3.43 -11.44
N ILE A 325 25.63 -3.34 -12.70
CA ILE A 325 26.88 -2.67 -13.10
C ILE A 325 26.61 -1.62 -14.19
N GLN A 326 25.49 -1.73 -14.91
CA GLN A 326 25.14 -0.87 -16.04
C GLN A 326 25.24 0.64 -15.73
N THR A 327 24.84 1.10 -14.54
CA THR A 327 25.01 2.50 -14.09
C THR A 327 26.48 2.94 -14.12
N LEU A 328 27.39 2.11 -13.60
CA LEU A 328 28.82 2.40 -13.55
C LEU A 328 29.47 2.33 -14.93
N LYS A 329 29.07 1.38 -15.79
CA LYS A 329 29.49 1.35 -17.20
C LYS A 329 29.08 2.65 -17.90
N TYR A 330 27.80 3.02 -17.80
CA TYR A 330 27.28 4.25 -18.38
C TYR A 330 28.01 5.50 -17.88
N TRP A 331 28.26 5.62 -16.57
CA TRP A 331 29.04 6.75 -16.04
C TRP A 331 30.49 6.74 -16.52
N ARG A 332 31.14 5.58 -16.63
CA ARG A 332 32.52 5.44 -17.14
C ARG A 332 32.61 5.88 -18.61
N ASP A 333 31.63 5.47 -19.41
CA ASP A 333 31.61 5.66 -20.86
C ASP A 333 30.99 7.02 -21.26
N SER A 334 30.28 7.69 -20.33
CA SER A 334 29.78 9.06 -20.52
C SER A 334 30.91 10.09 -20.62
N PHE A 335 30.86 10.94 -21.65
CA PHE A 335 31.77 12.08 -21.76
C PHE A 335 31.38 13.16 -20.74
N SER A 336 32.30 13.51 -19.83
CA SER A 336 32.01 14.51 -18.78
C SER A 336 31.89 15.91 -19.37
N VAL A 337 30.69 16.52 -19.26
CA VAL A 337 30.44 17.94 -19.60
C VAL A 337 30.97 18.87 -18.50
N ILE A 338 32.24 18.68 -18.10
CA ILE A 338 32.94 19.59 -17.21
C ILE A 338 33.67 20.59 -18.11
N GLN A 339 33.14 21.81 -18.22
CA GLN A 339 33.70 22.91 -19.02
C GLN A 339 34.97 23.48 -18.38
N ILE A 340 36.06 22.70 -18.39
CA ILE A 340 37.41 23.17 -18.06
C ILE A 340 38.12 23.57 -19.35
N GLN A 341 38.68 24.78 -19.35
CA GLN A 341 39.27 25.43 -20.52
C GLN A 341 40.61 24.81 -20.98
N ASP A 342 41.31 24.09 -20.11
CA ASP A 342 42.60 23.44 -20.42
C ASP A 342 42.45 21.98 -20.90
N GLY A 343 42.95 21.72 -22.12
CA GLY A 343 42.93 20.41 -22.75
C GLY A 343 43.82 19.36 -22.08
N LYS A 344 44.90 19.75 -21.38
CA LYS A 344 45.75 18.79 -20.65
C LYS A 344 45.08 18.32 -19.36
N CYS A 345 44.60 19.25 -18.54
CA CYS A 345 43.85 18.94 -17.33
C CYS A 345 42.62 18.05 -17.63
N ARG A 346 41.87 18.36 -18.70
CA ARG A 346 40.72 17.55 -19.16
C ARG A 346 41.07 16.09 -19.43
N LYS A 347 42.24 15.81 -20.02
CA LYS A 347 42.71 14.43 -20.26
C LYS A 347 42.96 13.69 -18.94
N TYR A 348 43.72 14.29 -18.01
CA TYR A 348 44.00 13.66 -16.71
C TYR A 348 42.74 13.42 -15.88
N ILE A 349 41.77 14.35 -15.87
CA ILE A 349 40.48 14.18 -15.19
C ILE A 349 39.69 13.02 -15.82
N HIS A 350 39.68 12.91 -17.14
CA HIS A 350 39.01 11.82 -17.85
C HIS A 350 39.65 10.46 -17.55
N ASP A 351 40.98 10.37 -17.63
CA ASP A 351 41.74 9.14 -17.36
C ASP A 351 41.58 8.70 -15.88
N PHE A 352 41.60 9.65 -14.94
CA PHE A 352 41.34 9.40 -13.52
C PHE A 352 39.90 8.95 -13.25
N LYS A 353 38.90 9.59 -13.87
CA LYS A 353 37.49 9.16 -13.82
C LYS A 353 37.35 7.72 -14.33
N TRP A 354 37.96 7.41 -15.47
CA TRP A 354 37.90 6.10 -16.10
C TRP A 354 38.51 5.00 -15.22
N PHE A 355 39.69 5.26 -14.63
CA PHE A 355 40.34 4.35 -13.69
C PHE A 355 39.50 4.14 -12.42
N THR A 356 39.00 5.24 -11.83
CA THR A 356 38.17 5.21 -10.61
C THR A 356 36.88 4.42 -10.82
N LEU A 357 36.15 4.66 -11.91
CA LEU A 357 34.93 3.92 -12.21
C LEU A 357 35.20 2.46 -12.58
N THR A 358 36.33 2.16 -13.23
CA THR A 358 36.76 0.77 -13.48
C THR A 358 37.09 0.03 -12.18
N PHE A 359 37.70 0.70 -11.19
CA PHE A 359 37.88 0.15 -9.85
C PHE A 359 36.54 -0.07 -9.14
N LEU A 360 35.63 0.92 -9.16
CA LEU A 360 34.29 0.79 -8.56
C LEU A 360 33.47 -0.35 -9.20
N ILE A 361 33.59 -0.59 -10.52
CA ILE A 361 32.98 -1.75 -11.19
C ILE A 361 33.49 -3.07 -10.59
N ARG A 362 34.80 -3.19 -10.34
CA ARG A 362 35.39 -4.40 -9.71
C ARG A 362 34.90 -4.57 -8.27
N VAL A 363 34.81 -3.49 -7.50
CA VAL A 363 34.25 -3.52 -6.14
C VAL A 363 32.77 -3.93 -6.16
N GLN A 364 31.96 -3.38 -7.06
CA GLN A 364 30.54 -3.73 -7.24
C GLN A 364 30.37 -5.21 -7.57
N ILE A 365 31.18 -5.76 -8.49
CA ILE A 365 31.22 -7.19 -8.81
C ILE A 365 31.49 -8.03 -7.56
N MET A 366 32.53 -7.70 -6.80
CA MET A 366 32.89 -8.43 -5.57
C MET A 366 31.77 -8.37 -4.52
N MET A 367 31.14 -7.20 -4.35
CA MET A 367 30.02 -7.03 -3.41
C MET A 367 28.77 -7.83 -3.82
N VAL A 368 28.43 -7.89 -5.12
CA VAL A 368 27.33 -8.72 -5.62
C VAL A 368 27.62 -10.21 -5.39
N LEU A 369 28.82 -10.67 -5.74
CA LEU A 369 29.24 -12.07 -5.54
C LEU A 369 29.21 -12.47 -4.06
N LEU A 370 29.78 -11.64 -3.19
CA LEU A 370 29.75 -11.85 -1.73
C LEU A 370 28.30 -11.89 -1.21
N SER A 371 27.43 -11.02 -1.72
CA SER A 371 26.04 -10.95 -1.28
C SER A 371 25.22 -12.17 -1.70
N LYS A 372 25.40 -12.63 -2.95
CA LYS A 372 24.81 -13.88 -3.45
C LYS A 372 25.31 -15.10 -2.67
N LEU A 373 26.62 -15.17 -2.39
CA LEU A 373 27.21 -16.25 -1.59
C LEU A 373 26.65 -16.31 -0.17
N LEU A 374 26.48 -15.16 0.50
CA LEU A 374 25.91 -15.06 1.85
C LEU A 374 24.42 -15.44 1.92
N LEU A 375 23.66 -15.31 0.82
CA LEU A 375 22.30 -15.84 0.70
C LEU A 375 22.30 -17.35 0.40
N PHE A 376 23.22 -17.81 -0.43
CA PHE A 376 23.27 -19.18 -0.93
C PHE A 376 23.76 -20.20 0.12
N ILE A 377 24.75 -19.84 0.96
CA ILE A 377 25.26 -20.75 2.00
C ILE A 377 24.16 -21.18 3.00
N PRO A 378 23.38 -20.26 3.63
CA PRO A 378 22.27 -20.66 4.49
C PRO A 378 21.20 -21.48 3.76
N ALA A 379 20.90 -21.13 2.50
CA ALA A 379 19.93 -21.88 1.71
C ALA A 379 20.37 -23.34 1.47
N LEU A 380 21.63 -23.57 1.14
CA LEU A 380 22.19 -24.93 1.04
C LEU A 380 22.12 -25.68 2.36
N LEU A 381 22.46 -25.03 3.49
CA LEU A 381 22.42 -25.66 4.81
C LEU A 381 20.99 -26.02 5.26
N ILE A 382 20.00 -25.18 4.96
CA ILE A 382 18.60 -25.35 5.40
C ILE A 382 17.80 -26.29 4.48
N THR A 383 18.13 -26.34 3.19
CA THR A 383 17.45 -27.22 2.19
C THR A 383 17.33 -28.69 2.63
N PRO A 384 18.37 -29.40 3.11
CA PRO A 384 18.24 -30.79 3.56
C PRO A 384 17.30 -30.94 4.77
N PHE A 385 17.28 -29.98 5.70
CA PHE A 385 16.33 -29.99 6.82
C PHE A 385 14.89 -29.80 6.33
N VAL A 386 14.65 -28.88 5.38
CA VAL A 386 13.31 -28.67 4.78
C VAL A 386 12.85 -29.90 3.99
N LEU A 387 13.74 -30.56 3.24
CA LEU A 387 13.44 -31.81 2.54
C LEU A 387 13.16 -32.96 3.52
N CYS A 388 13.92 -33.05 4.61
CA CYS A 388 13.69 -34.00 5.70
C CYS A 388 12.32 -33.75 6.36
N PHE A 389 11.99 -32.51 6.71
CA PHE A 389 10.70 -32.12 7.27
C PHE A 389 9.53 -32.37 6.31
N LYS A 390 9.70 -32.12 5.01
CA LYS A 390 8.69 -32.49 4.00
C LYS A 390 8.49 -34.00 3.98
N LYS A 391 9.55 -34.80 3.83
CA LYS A 391 9.47 -36.28 3.85
C LYS A 391 8.86 -36.81 5.15
N PHE A 392 9.21 -36.22 6.30
CA PHE A 392 8.62 -36.56 7.60
C PHE A 392 7.14 -36.20 7.67
N LYS A 393 6.74 -34.99 7.25
CA LYS A 393 5.32 -34.58 7.19
C LYS A 393 4.52 -35.45 6.24
N THR A 394 5.03 -35.82 5.06
CA THR A 394 4.34 -36.72 4.12
C THR A 394 4.21 -38.13 4.70
N ARG A 395 5.24 -38.65 5.39
CA ARG A 395 5.15 -39.92 6.13
C ARG A 395 4.16 -39.86 7.29
N LEU A 396 4.10 -38.73 8.01
CA LEU A 396 3.18 -38.54 9.13
C LEU A 396 1.73 -38.42 8.65
N LEU A 397 1.48 -37.64 7.58
CA LEU A 397 0.19 -37.59 6.91
C LEU A 397 -0.20 -38.99 6.42
N ALA A 398 0.65 -39.69 5.67
CA ALA A 398 0.35 -41.03 5.16
C ALA A 398 0.02 -42.04 6.28
N LYS A 399 0.60 -41.86 7.47
CA LYS A 399 0.31 -42.68 8.68
C LYS A 399 -0.99 -42.28 9.40
N VAL A 400 -1.56 -41.13 9.07
CA VAL A 400 -2.89 -40.66 9.49
C VAL A 400 -3.95 -41.00 8.43
N THR A 401 -3.63 -40.91 7.14
CA THR A 401 -4.56 -41.24 6.04
C THR A 401 -4.82 -42.73 5.87
N THR A 402 -4.10 -43.62 6.57
CA THR A 402 -4.45 -45.05 6.63
C THR A 402 -5.78 -45.36 7.35
N SER A 403 -6.45 -44.35 7.94
CA SER A 403 -7.75 -44.54 8.61
C SER A 403 -8.95 -43.94 7.87
N ASN A 404 -8.78 -43.16 6.80
CA ASN A 404 -9.90 -42.57 6.05
C ASN A 404 -9.57 -42.51 4.55
N LYS A 405 -9.98 -43.54 3.81
CA LYS A 405 -10.25 -43.45 2.38
C LYS A 405 -11.70 -43.00 2.20
N ASP A 406 -11.89 -41.70 2.08
CA ASP A 406 -12.86 -41.09 1.15
C ASP A 406 -12.73 -39.57 1.21
N MET A 407 -11.91 -39.02 0.32
CA MET A 407 -12.08 -37.63 -0.11
C MET A 407 -11.72 -37.53 -1.58
N ARG A 408 -12.76 -37.73 -2.39
CA ARG A 408 -12.81 -37.41 -3.81
C ARG A 408 -12.29 -36.00 -4.03
N SER A 409 -11.20 -35.86 -4.78
CA SER A 409 -10.69 -34.56 -5.17
C SER A 409 -11.67 -33.90 -6.13
N GLU A 410 -12.48 -32.96 -5.63
CA GLU A 410 -13.17 -32.00 -6.48
C GLU A 410 -12.14 -31.07 -7.13
N SER A 411 -11.62 -31.51 -8.29
CA SER A 411 -11.02 -30.66 -9.29
C SER A 411 -12.11 -29.78 -9.93
N GLY A 412 -12.66 -28.87 -9.12
CA GLY A 412 -13.69 -27.93 -9.54
C GLY A 412 -13.12 -26.91 -10.51
N GLY A 413 -13.36 -27.12 -11.81
CA GLY A 413 -12.84 -26.28 -12.88
C GLY A 413 -13.22 -24.81 -12.71
N ASN A 414 -12.21 -23.97 -12.52
CA ASN A 414 -12.23 -22.58 -12.91
C ASN A 414 -11.01 -22.34 -13.78
N ILE A 415 -11.12 -21.42 -14.74
CA ILE A 415 -10.00 -20.97 -15.57
C ILE A 415 -8.96 -20.38 -14.62
N GLU A 416 -7.91 -21.14 -14.33
CA GLU A 416 -6.83 -20.74 -13.44
C GLU A 416 -6.01 -19.69 -14.17
N LEU A 417 -6.35 -18.41 -13.95
CA LEU A 417 -5.62 -17.30 -14.52
C LEU A 417 -4.15 -17.46 -14.19
N ASN A 418 -3.33 -17.53 -15.23
CA ASN A 418 -1.89 -17.72 -15.09
C ASN A 418 -1.22 -16.38 -14.68
N LEU A 419 -1.61 -15.88 -13.51
CA LEU A 419 -1.17 -14.64 -12.88
C LEU A 419 0.36 -14.60 -12.69
N ASN A 420 1.01 -15.78 -12.71
CA ASN A 420 2.47 -15.91 -12.78
C ASN A 420 3.08 -15.08 -13.92
N ARG A 421 2.41 -14.96 -15.08
CA ARG A 421 2.90 -14.16 -16.22
C ARG A 421 2.89 -12.65 -15.94
N PHE A 422 2.10 -12.18 -14.97
CA PHE A 422 2.01 -10.77 -14.56
C PHE A 422 2.89 -10.43 -13.34
N VAL A 423 3.71 -11.38 -12.89
CA VAL A 423 4.70 -11.17 -11.84
C VAL A 423 5.95 -10.51 -12.43
N LEU A 424 6.31 -9.32 -11.92
CA LEU A 424 7.44 -8.57 -12.43
C LEU A 424 8.74 -8.88 -11.65
N LEU A 425 9.75 -9.33 -12.39
CA LEU A 425 11.05 -9.77 -11.89
C LEU A 425 12.20 -9.07 -12.65
N LEU A 426 13.27 -8.75 -11.94
CA LEU A 426 14.55 -8.34 -12.55
C LEU A 426 15.19 -9.54 -13.25
N ASP A 427 16.05 -9.26 -14.21
CA ASP A 427 16.78 -10.31 -14.93
C ASP A 427 17.67 -11.12 -13.97
N GLY A 428 17.65 -12.45 -14.10
CA GLY A 428 18.34 -13.39 -13.21
C GLY A 428 17.58 -13.78 -11.94
N GLU A 429 16.49 -13.09 -11.59
CA GLU A 429 15.65 -13.50 -10.46
C GLU A 429 14.82 -14.76 -10.77
N GLN A 430 14.53 -15.52 -9.73
CA GLN A 430 13.74 -16.76 -9.83
C GLN A 430 12.25 -16.46 -9.68
N GLU A 431 11.41 -17.28 -10.33
CA GLU A 431 9.95 -17.18 -10.24
C GLU A 431 9.46 -17.19 -8.78
N LEU A 432 8.52 -16.29 -8.45
CA LEU A 432 7.92 -16.23 -7.13
C LEU A 432 7.11 -17.51 -6.86
N PRO A 433 7.39 -18.26 -5.77
CA PRO A 433 6.62 -19.45 -5.45
C PRO A 433 5.12 -19.15 -5.32
N GLN A 434 4.28 -20.00 -5.94
CA GLN A 434 2.81 -19.85 -6.02
C GLN A 434 2.14 -19.45 -4.69
N ARG A 435 2.66 -19.91 -3.55
CA ARG A 435 2.14 -19.55 -2.22
C ARG A 435 2.21 -18.04 -1.95
N ILE A 436 3.28 -17.35 -2.36
CA ILE A 436 3.42 -15.90 -2.14
C ILE A 436 2.54 -15.13 -3.12
N LEU A 437 2.41 -15.59 -4.36
CA LEU A 437 1.45 -15.03 -5.30
C LEU A 437 0.02 -15.15 -4.76
N LYS A 438 -0.33 -16.28 -4.16
CA LYS A 438 -1.58 -16.44 -3.42
C LYS A 438 -1.66 -15.50 -2.22
N ASP A 439 -0.62 -15.39 -1.39
CA ASP A 439 -0.60 -14.46 -0.25
C ASP A 439 -0.83 -12.99 -0.70
N ILE A 440 -0.31 -12.60 -1.88
CA ILE A 440 -0.52 -11.28 -2.51
C ILE A 440 -1.96 -11.11 -3.01
N CYS A 441 -2.53 -12.10 -3.69
CA CYS A 441 -3.94 -12.08 -4.11
C CYS A 441 -4.89 -12.05 -2.90
N ASP A 442 -4.58 -12.81 -1.86
CA ASP A 442 -5.33 -12.83 -0.60
C ASP A 442 -5.21 -11.48 0.14
N GLN A 443 -4.22 -10.61 -0.15
CA GLN A 443 -4.19 -9.23 0.35
C GLN A 443 -5.19 -8.34 -0.40
N ALA A 444 -5.29 -8.47 -1.73
CA ALA A 444 -6.31 -7.76 -2.52
C ALA A 444 -7.74 -8.09 -2.02
N ASP A 445 -8.03 -9.37 -1.77
CA ASP A 445 -9.32 -9.81 -1.24
C ASP A 445 -9.59 -9.29 0.19
N LYS A 446 -8.54 -9.06 0.99
CA LYS A 446 -8.67 -8.39 2.30
C LYS A 446 -9.00 -6.90 2.15
N VAL A 447 -8.42 -6.20 1.17
CA VAL A 447 -8.75 -4.77 0.91
C VAL A 447 -10.20 -4.62 0.46
N ILE A 448 -10.68 -5.51 -0.42
CA ILE A 448 -12.12 -5.58 -0.76
C ILE A 448 -12.95 -5.79 0.50
N LYS A 449 -12.56 -6.71 1.40
CA LYS A 449 -13.26 -6.96 2.68
C LYS A 449 -13.17 -5.80 3.69
N ILE A 450 -12.20 -4.90 3.56
CA ILE A 450 -12.15 -3.64 4.32
C ILE A 450 -13.16 -2.65 3.71
N GLY A 451 -13.17 -2.53 2.37
CA GLY A 451 -14.13 -1.69 1.65
C GLY A 451 -15.58 -2.10 1.91
N THR A 452 -15.90 -3.40 1.98
CA THR A 452 -17.27 -3.86 2.29
C THR A 452 -17.75 -3.48 3.69
N LYS A 453 -16.83 -3.22 4.64
CA LYS A 453 -17.19 -2.68 5.97
C LYS A 453 -17.43 -1.17 5.98
N GLN A 454 -17.01 -0.47 4.93
CA GLN A 454 -17.14 0.99 4.75
C GLN A 454 -18.26 1.35 3.76
N GLN A 455 -19.21 0.44 3.55
CA GLN A 455 -20.32 0.62 2.61
C GLN A 455 -21.25 1.76 3.05
N PRO A 456 -21.67 2.62 2.11
CA PRO A 456 -22.52 3.78 2.40
C PRO A 456 -23.98 3.33 2.62
N GLN A 457 -24.36 3.14 3.89
CA GLN A 457 -25.66 2.57 4.25
C GLN A 457 -26.83 3.51 3.95
N ASN A 458 -26.65 4.83 4.14
CA ASN A 458 -27.70 5.80 3.87
C ASN A 458 -27.94 5.93 2.35
N LEU A 459 -26.86 5.89 1.56
CA LEU A 459 -26.94 5.87 0.10
C LEU A 459 -27.65 4.62 -0.42
N LEU A 460 -27.38 3.44 0.14
CA LEU A 460 -28.07 2.20 -0.25
C LEU A 460 -29.58 2.26 0.03
N GLN A 461 -30.00 2.88 1.12
CA GLN A 461 -31.44 3.12 1.39
C GLN A 461 -32.08 4.04 0.34
N LEU A 462 -31.39 5.09 -0.08
CA LEU A 462 -31.85 6.02 -1.13
C LEU A 462 -31.93 5.33 -2.49
N LEU A 463 -30.90 4.56 -2.86
CA LEU A 463 -30.87 3.84 -4.14
C LEU A 463 -31.93 2.74 -4.24
N ASN A 464 -32.45 2.17 -3.14
CA ASN A 464 -33.58 1.24 -3.23
C ASN A 464 -34.87 1.87 -3.80
N LYS A 465 -34.90 3.20 -4.02
CA LYS A 465 -35.99 3.95 -4.66
C LYS A 465 -35.75 4.28 -6.15
N PHE A 466 -34.59 3.98 -6.74
CA PHE A 466 -34.32 4.35 -8.14
C PHE A 466 -35.24 3.57 -9.10
N GLY A 467 -35.80 4.28 -10.08
CA GLY A 467 -36.72 3.77 -11.09
C GLY A 467 -36.00 3.36 -12.36
N ASN A 468 -36.53 3.76 -13.53
CA ASN A 468 -35.91 3.49 -14.83
C ASN A 468 -35.03 4.67 -15.31
N PHE A 469 -34.26 5.27 -14.39
CA PHE A 469 -33.40 6.46 -14.62
C PHE A 469 -34.14 7.72 -15.15
N GLY A 470 -35.48 7.75 -15.08
CA GLY A 470 -36.32 8.83 -15.62
C GLY A 470 -35.99 10.21 -15.04
N GLY A 471 -35.53 10.26 -13.79
CA GLY A 471 -35.07 11.49 -13.14
C GLY A 471 -33.92 12.20 -13.87
N VAL A 472 -33.12 11.51 -14.68
CA VAL A 472 -32.07 12.13 -15.51
C VAL A 472 -32.67 12.97 -16.65
N ARG A 473 -33.84 12.59 -17.16
CA ARG A 473 -34.59 13.37 -18.15
C ARG A 473 -35.42 14.47 -17.48
N GLU A 474 -36.02 14.17 -16.33
CA GLU A 474 -37.09 14.99 -15.73
C GLU A 474 -36.59 16.18 -14.90
N PHE A 475 -35.33 16.22 -14.47
CA PHE A 475 -34.84 17.33 -13.63
C PHE A 475 -34.75 18.68 -14.36
N ASP A 476 -34.66 18.68 -15.69
CA ASP A 476 -34.33 19.87 -16.49
C ASP A 476 -34.96 19.79 -17.90
N SER A 477 -35.80 20.76 -18.26
CA SER A 477 -36.59 20.77 -19.50
C SER A 477 -36.13 21.82 -20.51
N LEU A 478 -36.08 21.43 -21.79
CA LEU A 478 -35.83 22.33 -22.93
C LEU A 478 -36.93 23.40 -23.13
N GLN A 479 -38.08 23.26 -22.48
CA GLN A 479 -39.16 24.26 -22.51
C GLN A 479 -38.85 25.48 -21.62
N VAL A 480 -37.93 25.37 -20.65
CA VAL A 480 -37.59 26.48 -19.76
C VAL A 480 -36.71 27.48 -20.51
N PRO A 481 -37.09 28.77 -20.62
CA PRO A 481 -36.34 29.76 -21.39
C PRO A 481 -35.02 30.11 -20.69
N SER A 482 -33.93 30.16 -21.46
CA SER A 482 -32.60 30.54 -20.97
C SER A 482 -32.53 32.05 -20.72
N ILE A 483 -32.06 32.45 -19.53
CA ILE A 483 -31.90 33.88 -19.16
C ILE A 483 -30.69 34.51 -19.89
N HIS A 484 -29.72 33.67 -20.25
CA HIS A 484 -28.53 34.03 -21.02
C HIS A 484 -28.57 33.41 -22.43
N SER A 485 -27.78 33.95 -23.36
CA SER A 485 -27.66 33.47 -24.75
C SER A 485 -26.90 32.16 -24.91
N GLN A 486 -26.26 31.68 -23.84
CA GLN A 486 -25.51 30.44 -23.74
C GLN A 486 -25.71 29.89 -22.32
N GLU A 487 -25.65 28.56 -22.15
CA GLU A 487 -25.87 27.90 -20.87
C GLU A 487 -24.66 27.01 -20.49
N PRO A 488 -24.35 26.87 -19.19
CA PRO A 488 -23.32 25.94 -18.75
C PRO A 488 -23.82 24.49 -18.90
N PRO A 489 -22.98 23.56 -19.38
CA PRO A 489 -23.36 22.14 -19.42
C PRO A 489 -23.63 21.60 -18.02
N ASN A 490 -24.61 20.71 -17.87
CA ASN A 490 -24.82 20.03 -16.60
C ASN A 490 -23.66 19.07 -16.29
N CYS A 491 -23.33 18.95 -15.00
CA CYS A 491 -22.54 17.84 -14.46
C CYS A 491 -23.46 16.92 -13.62
N TRP A 492 -22.95 15.81 -13.08
CA TRP A 492 -23.73 14.93 -12.20
C TRP A 492 -23.98 15.58 -10.83
N THR A 493 -22.98 16.27 -10.29
CA THR A 493 -23.01 16.80 -8.90
C THR A 493 -23.90 18.01 -8.72
N LEU A 494 -23.97 18.93 -9.69
CA LEU A 494 -24.73 20.17 -9.56
C LEU A 494 -26.26 19.97 -9.47
N PRO A 495 -26.92 19.18 -10.36
CA PRO A 495 -28.35 18.89 -10.24
C PRO A 495 -28.71 18.20 -8.92
N LEU A 496 -27.86 17.29 -8.43
CA LEU A 496 -28.06 16.62 -7.14
C LEU A 496 -28.07 17.62 -5.98
N VAL A 497 -27.15 18.58 -5.96
CA VAL A 497 -27.10 19.64 -4.94
C VAL A 497 -28.33 20.54 -5.02
N THR A 498 -28.75 20.93 -6.23
CA THR A 498 -29.93 21.78 -6.43
C THR A 498 -31.24 21.07 -6.05
N LEU A 499 -31.48 19.86 -6.55
CA LEU A 499 -32.65 19.04 -6.20
C LEU A 499 -32.73 18.78 -4.70
N THR A 500 -31.61 18.49 -4.05
CA THR A 500 -31.57 18.29 -2.60
C THR A 500 -31.86 19.59 -1.84
N SER A 501 -31.38 20.74 -2.33
CA SER A 501 -31.67 22.06 -1.75
C SER A 501 -33.17 22.36 -1.79
N ILE A 502 -33.83 22.08 -2.93
CA ILE A 502 -35.27 22.20 -3.08
C ILE A 502 -35.97 21.23 -2.12
N ALA A 503 -35.63 19.94 -2.15
CA ALA A 503 -36.28 18.89 -1.35
C ALA A 503 -36.23 19.17 0.17
N ILE A 504 -35.11 19.65 0.70
CA ILE A 504 -35.00 19.99 2.14
C ILE A 504 -35.62 21.34 2.50
N SER A 505 -35.99 22.16 1.52
CA SER A 505 -36.68 23.43 1.74
C SER A 505 -38.21 23.28 1.72
N LEU A 506 -38.74 22.15 1.25
CA LEU A 506 -40.19 21.95 1.15
C LEU A 506 -40.91 22.14 2.50
N PRO A 507 -42.13 22.74 2.49
CA PRO A 507 -42.92 22.89 3.70
C PRO A 507 -43.21 21.52 4.33
N ASN A 508 -43.46 21.50 5.63
CA ASN A 508 -43.67 20.28 6.44
C ASN A 508 -42.46 19.31 6.52
N ILE A 509 -41.46 19.42 5.65
CA ILE A 509 -40.36 18.44 5.51
C ILE A 509 -39.02 18.97 6.01
N ALA A 510 -38.76 20.27 5.86
CA ALA A 510 -37.54 20.94 6.34
C ALA A 510 -37.26 20.77 7.85
N ILE A 511 -38.29 20.43 8.63
CA ILE A 511 -38.27 20.22 10.09
C ILE A 511 -38.09 18.73 10.46
N ASN A 512 -38.35 17.81 9.52
CA ASN A 512 -38.44 16.37 9.77
C ASN A 512 -37.12 15.62 9.65
N HIS A 513 -37.07 14.41 10.26
CA HIS A 513 -35.97 13.46 10.13
C HIS A 513 -35.63 13.15 8.66
N MET A 514 -36.64 13.14 7.77
CA MET A 514 -36.50 12.84 6.34
C MET A 514 -35.48 13.75 5.63
N ALA A 515 -35.50 15.07 5.88
CA ALA A 515 -34.55 16.01 5.28
C ALA A 515 -33.10 15.77 5.78
N THR A 516 -32.94 15.31 7.01
CA THR A 516 -31.61 14.97 7.57
C THR A 516 -31.10 13.65 7.01
N GLN A 517 -31.96 12.65 6.87
CA GLN A 517 -31.65 11.36 6.25
C GLN A 517 -31.27 11.53 4.78
N LEU A 518 -32.07 12.27 3.98
CA LEU A 518 -31.78 12.56 2.58
C LEU A 518 -30.40 13.21 2.41
N VAL A 519 -30.06 14.19 3.26
CA VAL A 519 -28.75 14.85 3.19
C VAL A 519 -27.60 13.93 3.57
N SER A 520 -27.80 12.99 4.51
CA SER A 520 -26.80 11.95 4.80
C SER A 520 -26.58 11.04 3.59
N SER A 521 -27.67 10.54 2.98
CA SER A 521 -27.63 9.71 1.76
C SER A 521 -26.97 10.43 0.57
N VAL A 522 -27.34 11.69 0.34
CA VAL A 522 -26.79 12.52 -0.75
C VAL A 522 -25.33 12.90 -0.46
N SER A 523 -24.94 13.15 0.79
CA SER A 523 -23.52 13.39 1.12
C SER A 523 -22.65 12.16 0.86
N GLU A 524 -23.16 10.96 1.15
CA GLU A 524 -22.49 9.70 0.78
C GLU A 524 -22.42 9.55 -0.75
N GLY A 525 -23.51 9.87 -1.45
CA GLY A 525 -23.62 9.78 -2.91
C GLY A 525 -22.70 10.74 -3.66
N LEU A 526 -22.72 12.03 -3.30
CA LEU A 526 -21.85 13.06 -3.85
C LEU A 526 -20.36 12.72 -3.66
N SER A 527 -19.98 12.07 -2.54
CA SER A 527 -18.60 11.60 -2.33
C SER A 527 -18.11 10.62 -3.40
N LEU A 528 -19.02 9.87 -4.03
CA LEU A 528 -18.74 8.97 -5.14
C LEU A 528 -18.92 9.68 -6.49
N ALA A 529 -19.94 10.53 -6.67
CA ALA A 529 -20.17 11.28 -7.90
C ALA A 529 -19.01 12.23 -8.23
N MET A 530 -18.52 13.00 -7.24
CA MET A 530 -17.32 13.85 -7.39
C MET A 530 -16.08 13.04 -7.78
N LEU A 531 -15.93 11.82 -7.24
CA LEU A 531 -14.81 10.93 -7.57
C LEU A 531 -14.89 10.43 -9.02
N ILE A 532 -16.11 10.15 -9.50
CA ILE A 532 -16.38 9.77 -10.90
C ILE A 532 -16.05 10.94 -11.82
N GLU A 533 -16.67 12.10 -11.61
CA GLU A 533 -16.42 13.32 -12.41
C GLU A 533 -14.93 13.69 -12.45
N LYS A 534 -14.24 13.64 -11.32
CA LYS A 534 -12.80 13.96 -11.23
C LYS A 534 -11.90 12.94 -11.94
N THR A 535 -12.36 11.71 -12.13
CA THR A 535 -11.59 10.66 -12.82
C THR A 535 -11.86 10.65 -14.33
N LEU A 536 -13.04 11.13 -14.77
CA LEU A 536 -13.45 11.13 -16.18
C LEU A 536 -13.19 12.46 -16.89
N ASP A 537 -13.35 13.61 -16.24
CA ASP A 537 -12.97 14.92 -16.78
C ASP A 537 -11.45 15.10 -16.71
N GLN A 538 -10.75 14.55 -17.71
CA GLN A 538 -9.29 14.60 -17.83
C GLN A 538 -8.78 15.98 -18.28
N ASN A 539 -9.59 16.74 -19.01
CA ASN A 539 -9.22 18.07 -19.52
C ASN A 539 -9.44 19.18 -18.48
N GLY A 540 -10.27 18.94 -17.47
CA GLY A 540 -10.63 19.92 -16.45
C GLY A 540 -11.71 20.91 -16.89
N GLU A 541 -12.39 20.65 -18.00
CA GLU A 541 -13.35 21.58 -18.62
C GLU A 541 -14.53 21.89 -17.70
N LEU A 542 -14.95 20.93 -16.87
CA LEU A 542 -16.03 21.10 -15.90
C LEU A 542 -15.54 21.57 -14.52
N MET A 543 -14.31 22.08 -14.39
CA MET A 543 -13.73 22.46 -13.08
C MET A 543 -14.55 23.54 -12.36
N ASN A 544 -14.99 24.60 -13.05
CA ASN A 544 -15.77 25.68 -12.44
C ASN A 544 -17.19 25.24 -12.04
N ILE A 545 -17.79 24.34 -12.82
CA ILE A 545 -19.13 23.78 -12.54
C ILE A 545 -19.08 22.84 -11.34
N ARG A 546 -18.05 21.99 -11.22
CA ARG A 546 -17.80 21.16 -10.03
C ARG A 546 -17.54 22.01 -8.79
N ASN A 547 -16.75 23.08 -8.91
CA ASN A 547 -16.54 24.05 -7.84
C ASN A 547 -17.86 24.75 -7.42
N ALA A 548 -18.77 25.00 -8.36
CA ALA A 548 -20.12 25.51 -8.05
C ALA A 548 -20.94 24.51 -7.22
N ALA A 549 -20.89 23.22 -7.57
CA ALA A 549 -21.53 22.16 -6.79
C ALA A 549 -20.91 22.04 -5.38
N ASP A 550 -19.58 22.01 -5.26
CA ASP A 550 -18.85 21.91 -4.00
C ASP A 550 -19.16 23.06 -3.03
N VAL A 551 -19.04 24.30 -3.50
CA VAL A 551 -19.30 25.50 -2.68
C VAL A 551 -20.77 25.56 -2.24
N THR A 552 -21.69 25.22 -3.14
CA THR A 552 -23.13 25.21 -2.84
C THR A 552 -23.46 24.09 -1.85
N TRP A 553 -22.91 22.88 -2.03
CA TRP A 553 -23.12 21.76 -1.11
C TRP A 553 -22.60 22.04 0.29
N ALA A 554 -21.43 22.68 0.42
CA ALA A 554 -20.90 23.09 1.72
C ALA A 554 -21.88 24.02 2.48
N GLY A 555 -22.51 24.97 1.78
CA GLY A 555 -23.55 25.83 2.34
C GLY A 555 -24.81 25.06 2.78
N VAL A 556 -25.28 24.15 1.92
CA VAL A 556 -26.53 23.40 2.10
C VAL A 556 -26.42 22.31 3.18
N ALA A 557 -25.29 21.60 3.23
CA ALA A 557 -25.05 20.52 4.18
C ALA A 557 -24.72 21.03 5.58
N ILE A 558 -23.90 22.08 5.72
CA ILE A 558 -23.45 22.60 7.02
C ILE A 558 -24.46 23.61 7.59
N TYR A 559 -24.86 24.60 6.79
CA TYR A 559 -25.63 25.75 7.27
C TYR A 559 -27.11 25.73 6.90
N ARG A 560 -27.55 24.77 6.06
CA ARG A 560 -28.90 24.77 5.45
C ARG A 560 -29.17 26.02 4.61
N LYS A 561 -28.13 26.56 3.96
CA LYS A 561 -28.22 27.77 3.15
C LYS A 561 -27.81 27.54 1.71
N TRP A 562 -28.58 28.09 0.79
CA TRP A 562 -28.24 28.18 -0.63
C TRP A 562 -28.00 29.66 -0.97
N GLN A 563 -26.78 30.02 -1.37
CA GLN A 563 -26.41 31.41 -1.73
C GLN A 563 -26.95 32.50 -0.77
N GLN A 564 -26.67 32.34 0.54
CA GLN A 564 -27.16 33.17 1.65
C GLN A 564 -28.63 32.99 2.03
N VAL A 565 -29.48 32.49 1.15
CA VAL A 565 -30.88 32.15 1.42
C VAL A 565 -30.96 30.99 2.42
N ASP A 566 -31.73 31.17 3.49
CA ASP A 566 -31.93 30.15 4.52
C ASP A 566 -33.12 29.25 4.15
N LEU A 567 -32.83 28.00 3.81
CA LEU A 567 -33.80 27.04 3.28
C LEU A 567 -34.85 26.64 4.34
N ARG A 568 -34.49 26.69 5.63
CA ARG A 568 -35.45 26.46 6.72
C ARG A 568 -36.35 27.66 6.91
N ARG A 569 -35.83 28.89 6.78
CA ARG A 569 -36.66 30.09 6.88
C ARG A 569 -37.69 30.14 5.74
N ILE A 570 -37.29 29.89 4.50
CA ILE A 570 -38.22 29.83 3.36
C ILE A 570 -39.34 28.79 3.60
N SER A 571 -39.01 27.61 4.15
CA SER A 571 -40.01 26.58 4.47
C SER A 571 -41.09 27.00 5.50
N LEU A 572 -40.79 28.02 6.32
CA LEU A 572 -41.71 28.60 7.31
C LEU A 572 -42.51 29.76 6.73
N ASP A 573 -41.86 30.59 5.90
CA ASP A 573 -42.45 31.77 5.28
C ASP A 573 -43.47 31.38 4.17
N TYR A 574 -43.29 30.23 3.49
CA TYR A 574 -44.15 29.76 2.40
C TYR A 574 -44.83 28.42 2.73
N LYS A 575 -46.17 28.41 2.82
CA LYS A 575 -46.98 27.22 3.15
C LYS A 575 -47.34 26.31 1.96
N SER A 576 -46.76 26.56 0.78
CA SER A 576 -47.03 25.79 -0.44
C SER A 576 -45.76 25.62 -1.24
N SER A 577 -45.44 24.38 -1.59
CA SER A 577 -44.35 23.99 -2.49
C SER A 577 -44.28 24.83 -3.77
N LYS A 578 -45.42 25.10 -4.42
CA LYS A 578 -45.49 25.92 -5.65
C LYS A 578 -44.97 27.35 -5.43
N ASN A 579 -45.43 28.02 -4.38
CA ASN A 579 -44.99 29.39 -4.08
C ASN A 579 -43.51 29.44 -3.69
N LEU A 580 -43.03 28.41 -2.99
CA LEU A 580 -41.63 28.26 -2.62
C LEU A 580 -40.72 28.05 -3.84
N LEU A 581 -41.11 27.19 -4.79
CA LEU A 581 -40.37 26.96 -6.03
C LEU A 581 -40.30 28.27 -6.86
N GLN A 582 -41.37 29.05 -6.87
CA GLN A 582 -41.41 30.33 -7.56
C GLN A 582 -40.48 31.37 -6.89
N GLU A 583 -40.42 31.44 -5.56
CA GLU A 583 -39.47 32.29 -4.83
C GLU A 583 -38.01 31.90 -5.10
N LEU A 584 -37.67 30.61 -4.99
CA LEU A 584 -36.32 30.11 -5.28
C LEU A 584 -35.91 30.41 -6.73
N SER A 585 -36.83 30.24 -7.68
CA SER A 585 -36.60 30.56 -9.09
C SER A 585 -36.39 32.06 -9.32
N SER A 586 -37.25 32.92 -8.76
CA SER A 586 -37.13 34.38 -8.88
C SER A 586 -35.85 34.92 -8.23
N HIS A 587 -35.44 34.36 -7.08
CA HIS A 587 -34.17 34.74 -6.45
C HIS A 587 -32.96 34.33 -7.30
N ALA A 588 -33.00 33.13 -7.89
CA ALA A 588 -31.98 32.66 -8.81
C ALA A 588 -31.91 33.51 -10.10
N GLU A 589 -33.06 33.85 -10.68
CA GLU A 589 -33.16 34.75 -11.84
C GLU A 589 -32.55 36.13 -11.52
N MET A 590 -32.84 36.72 -10.36
CA MET A 590 -32.24 38.00 -9.96
C MET A 590 -30.71 37.95 -9.92
N ILE A 591 -30.10 36.88 -9.41
CA ILE A 591 -28.64 36.71 -9.38
C ILE A 591 -28.06 36.67 -10.80
N ILE A 592 -28.72 35.96 -11.72
CA ILE A 592 -28.28 35.84 -13.12
C ILE A 592 -28.44 37.17 -13.86
N LEU A 593 -29.55 37.89 -13.64
CA LEU A 593 -29.79 39.22 -14.23
C LEU A 593 -28.84 40.28 -13.67
N GLU A 594 -28.49 40.22 -12.38
CA GLU A 594 -27.48 41.11 -11.79
C GLU A 594 -26.09 40.83 -12.37
N PHE A 595 -25.71 39.56 -12.54
CA PHE A 595 -24.49 39.18 -13.23
C PHE A 595 -24.47 39.69 -14.67
N LYS A 596 -25.53 39.45 -15.46
CA LYS A 596 -25.68 39.90 -16.85
C LYS A 596 -25.57 41.42 -17.03
N ARG A 597 -25.93 42.22 -16.00
CA ARG A 597 -25.75 43.69 -15.99
C ARG A 597 -24.34 44.15 -15.61
N LYS A 598 -23.55 43.31 -14.93
CA LYS A 598 -22.20 43.63 -14.43
C LYS A 598 -21.08 43.02 -15.28
N ALA A 599 -21.34 41.93 -15.99
CA ALA A 599 -20.38 41.22 -16.82
C ALA A 599 -20.08 41.99 -18.10
N ASN A 600 -19.03 42.80 -18.08
CA ASN A 600 -18.46 43.51 -19.24
C ASN A 600 -17.18 42.83 -19.78
N ASP A 601 -16.86 41.62 -19.32
CA ASP A 601 -15.64 40.88 -19.68
C ASP A 601 -15.94 39.81 -20.73
N PHE A 602 -15.22 39.82 -21.85
CA PHE A 602 -15.35 38.85 -22.95
C PHE A 602 -15.13 37.40 -22.48
N LEU A 603 -14.32 37.18 -21.43
CA LEU A 603 -14.10 35.84 -20.88
C LEU A 603 -15.37 35.26 -20.26
N MET A 604 -16.32 36.10 -19.84
CA MET A 604 -17.59 35.70 -19.23
C MET A 604 -18.70 35.40 -20.25
N GLU A 605 -18.46 35.59 -21.57
CA GLU A 605 -19.38 35.10 -22.60
C GLU A 605 -19.48 33.58 -22.60
N ASN A 606 -18.38 32.88 -22.28
CA ASN A 606 -18.34 31.42 -22.14
C ASN A 606 -18.86 30.98 -20.76
N PRO A 607 -19.95 30.20 -20.70
CA PRO A 607 -20.52 29.70 -19.43
C PRO A 607 -19.58 28.89 -18.56
N LEU A 608 -18.54 28.26 -19.13
CA LEU A 608 -17.52 27.52 -18.37
C LEU A 608 -16.69 28.44 -17.47
N ASN A 609 -16.63 29.74 -17.74
CA ASN A 609 -15.88 30.73 -16.95
C ASN A 609 -16.75 31.47 -15.91
N TRP A 610 -18.03 31.14 -15.80
CA TRP A 610 -18.94 31.85 -14.89
C TRP A 610 -18.57 31.64 -13.42
N PRO A 611 -18.82 32.63 -12.54
CA PRO A 611 -18.67 32.45 -11.11
C PRO A 611 -19.55 31.31 -10.58
N ALA A 612 -19.05 30.60 -9.57
CA ALA A 612 -19.74 29.48 -8.91
C ALA A 612 -21.19 29.81 -8.49
N SER A 613 -21.42 31.04 -8.00
CA SER A 613 -22.76 31.54 -7.66
C SER A 613 -23.70 31.63 -8.86
N VAL A 614 -23.21 32.09 -10.02
CA VAL A 614 -24.02 32.25 -11.23
C VAL A 614 -24.38 30.88 -11.82
N ILE A 615 -23.43 29.94 -11.84
CA ILE A 615 -23.66 28.56 -12.29
C ILE A 615 -24.72 27.87 -11.41
N ALA A 616 -24.58 27.99 -10.07
CA ALA A 616 -25.55 27.41 -9.14
C ALA A 616 -26.91 28.12 -9.18
N ALA A 617 -26.96 29.42 -9.48
CA ALA A 617 -28.20 30.15 -9.74
C ALA A 617 -28.89 29.65 -11.01
N ASN A 618 -28.15 29.48 -12.12
CA ASN A 618 -28.71 28.96 -13.37
C ASN A 618 -29.35 27.58 -13.18
N SER A 619 -28.67 26.67 -12.46
CA SER A 619 -29.23 25.36 -12.09
C SER A 619 -30.50 25.49 -11.23
N MET A 620 -30.51 26.33 -10.19
CA MET A 620 -31.69 26.52 -9.34
C MET A 620 -32.89 27.07 -10.11
N TYR A 621 -32.68 28.07 -10.97
CA TYR A 621 -33.73 28.63 -11.82
C TYR A 621 -34.32 27.57 -12.77
N ARG A 622 -33.45 26.88 -13.53
CA ARG A 622 -33.84 25.84 -14.52
C ARG A 622 -34.63 24.70 -13.89
N ILE A 623 -34.14 24.15 -12.80
CA ILE A 623 -34.76 22.99 -12.12
C ILE A 623 -36.06 23.41 -11.45
N SER A 624 -36.11 24.56 -10.78
CA SER A 624 -37.34 25.05 -10.14
C SER A 624 -38.45 25.35 -11.17
N GLN A 625 -38.11 25.96 -12.31
CA GLN A 625 -39.07 26.18 -13.41
C GLN A 625 -39.52 24.87 -14.05
N THR A 626 -38.62 23.90 -14.26
CA THR A 626 -38.99 22.58 -14.80
C THR A 626 -40.02 21.88 -13.91
N ILE A 627 -39.80 21.88 -12.59
CA ILE A 627 -40.75 21.33 -11.63
C ILE A 627 -42.08 22.11 -11.68
N LEU A 628 -42.04 23.44 -11.69
CA LEU A 628 -43.25 24.29 -11.79
C LEU A 628 -44.09 24.05 -13.05
N HIS A 629 -43.45 23.78 -14.20
CA HIS A 629 -44.15 23.43 -15.43
C HIS A 629 -44.83 22.06 -15.33
N SER A 630 -44.17 21.05 -14.76
CA SER A 630 -44.79 19.73 -14.56
C SER A 630 -46.04 19.80 -13.67
N TYR A 631 -46.05 20.69 -12.67
CA TYR A 631 -47.24 21.01 -11.86
C TYR A 631 -48.41 21.59 -12.68
N GLN A 632 -48.17 22.27 -13.80
CA GLN A 632 -49.25 22.84 -14.63
C GLN A 632 -49.82 21.76 -15.56
N GLU A 633 -48.96 21.01 -16.24
CA GLU A 633 -49.38 19.94 -17.16
C GLU A 633 -50.21 18.85 -16.48
N GLU A 634 -49.88 18.46 -15.24
CA GLU A 634 -50.64 17.46 -14.46
C GLU A 634 -52.06 17.95 -14.09
N ASN A 635 -52.22 19.25 -13.82
CA ASN A 635 -53.52 19.86 -13.52
C ASN A 635 -54.40 20.01 -14.78
N ASP A 636 -53.79 20.37 -15.92
CA ASP A 636 -54.54 20.55 -17.18
C ASP A 636 -55.03 19.22 -17.77
N GLN A 637 -54.33 18.11 -17.52
CA GLN A 637 -54.75 16.77 -17.96
C GLN A 637 -55.81 16.12 -17.06
N THR A 638 -55.90 16.51 -15.79
CA THR A 638 -56.89 15.98 -14.84
C THR A 638 -58.01 16.98 -14.57
N GLY A 639 -59.01 17.03 -15.46
CA GLY A 639 -60.18 17.93 -15.41
C GLY A 639 -61.16 17.73 -14.23
N CYS A 640 -60.66 17.37 -13.04
CA CYS A 640 -61.42 17.23 -11.80
C CYS A 640 -60.94 18.29 -10.80
N GLN A 641 -61.70 19.38 -10.69
CA GLN A 641 -61.35 20.61 -9.95
C GLN A 641 -61.35 20.48 -8.41
N ASP A 642 -61.29 19.25 -7.87
CA ASP A 642 -61.59 18.94 -6.46
C ASP A 642 -60.70 17.81 -5.88
N LYS A 643 -59.46 17.69 -6.35
CA LYS A 643 -58.37 17.10 -5.55
C LYS A 643 -57.39 18.18 -5.17
N THR A 644 -57.20 18.36 -3.86
CA THR A 644 -56.11 19.17 -3.29
C THR A 644 -54.79 18.79 -3.94
N GLY A 645 -54.04 19.80 -4.41
CA GLY A 645 -52.83 19.60 -5.20
C GLY A 645 -51.78 18.73 -4.50
N GLN A 646 -50.93 18.12 -5.32
CA GLN A 646 -49.82 17.23 -4.96
C GLN A 646 -49.16 17.66 -3.65
N THR A 647 -49.26 16.80 -2.64
CA THR A 647 -48.82 17.07 -1.26
C THR A 647 -47.31 17.32 -1.20
N ASP A 648 -46.85 18.07 -0.19
CA ASP A 648 -45.41 18.35 -0.04
C ASP A 648 -44.61 17.04 0.07
N GLU A 649 -45.20 16.01 0.69
CA GLU A 649 -44.68 14.64 0.79
C GLU A 649 -44.57 13.93 -0.58
N GLU A 650 -45.56 14.05 -1.47
CA GLU A 650 -45.53 13.47 -2.82
C GLU A 650 -44.43 14.14 -3.68
N LEU A 651 -44.32 15.48 -3.62
CA LEU A 651 -43.25 16.19 -4.31
C LEU A 651 -41.87 15.78 -3.78
N PHE A 652 -41.72 15.63 -2.46
CA PHE A 652 -40.46 15.18 -1.86
C PHE A 652 -40.09 13.76 -2.27
N GLU A 653 -41.06 12.84 -2.37
CA GLU A 653 -40.80 11.50 -2.88
C GLU A 653 -40.36 11.53 -4.34
N ARG A 654 -41.03 12.34 -5.19
CA ARG A 654 -40.62 12.57 -6.59
C ARG A 654 -39.19 13.12 -6.69
N LEU A 655 -38.85 14.16 -5.92
CA LEU A 655 -37.48 14.70 -5.85
C LEU A 655 -36.47 13.65 -5.38
N THR A 656 -36.85 12.84 -4.39
CA THR A 656 -35.99 11.77 -3.85
C THR A 656 -35.73 10.68 -4.89
N ILE A 657 -36.74 10.30 -5.69
CA ILE A 657 -36.59 9.38 -6.82
C ILE A 657 -35.69 9.99 -7.90
N MET A 658 -35.87 11.26 -8.26
CA MET A 658 -34.99 11.91 -9.25
C MET A 658 -33.53 11.97 -8.81
N ILE A 659 -33.27 12.27 -7.53
CA ILE A 659 -31.92 12.22 -6.94
C ILE A 659 -31.36 10.79 -6.99
N ALA A 660 -32.17 9.78 -6.66
CA ALA A 660 -31.76 8.37 -6.71
C ALA A 660 -31.44 7.91 -8.14
N ASP A 661 -32.24 8.32 -9.14
CA ASP A 661 -32.03 8.04 -10.56
C ASP A 661 -30.75 8.68 -11.11
N ILE A 662 -30.49 9.96 -10.78
CA ILE A 662 -29.26 10.66 -11.21
C ILE A 662 -28.03 10.04 -10.55
N LEU A 663 -28.10 9.65 -9.26
CA LEU A 663 -27.03 8.91 -8.59
C LEU A 663 -26.81 7.53 -9.23
N ALA A 664 -27.88 6.81 -9.53
CA ALA A 664 -27.82 5.50 -10.18
C ALA A 664 -27.17 5.59 -11.57
N ALA A 665 -27.58 6.56 -12.39
CA ALA A 665 -27.02 6.84 -13.70
C ALA A 665 -25.55 7.29 -13.62
N CYS A 666 -25.16 8.10 -12.63
CA CYS A 666 -23.76 8.46 -12.40
C CYS A 666 -22.91 7.22 -12.06
N PHE A 667 -23.41 6.36 -11.17
CA PHE A 667 -22.70 5.18 -10.65
C PHE A 667 -22.50 4.05 -11.65
N THR A 668 -23.16 4.10 -12.81
CA THR A 668 -22.84 3.25 -13.97
C THR A 668 -21.36 3.28 -14.32
N ASN A 669 -20.72 4.44 -14.15
CA ASN A 669 -19.32 4.71 -14.47
C ASN A 669 -18.30 4.25 -13.41
N LEU A 670 -18.74 3.75 -12.24
CA LEU A 670 -17.84 3.31 -11.17
C LEU A 670 -16.83 2.25 -11.62
N SER A 671 -17.25 1.38 -12.54
CA SER A 671 -16.43 0.30 -13.08
C SER A 671 -15.24 0.83 -13.90
N GLN A 672 -15.48 1.81 -14.77
CA GLN A 672 -14.45 2.53 -15.52
C GLN A 672 -13.51 3.29 -14.58
N VAL A 673 -14.04 3.99 -13.57
CA VAL A 673 -13.25 4.76 -12.58
C VAL A 673 -12.27 3.87 -11.80
N MET A 674 -12.69 2.68 -11.39
CA MET A 674 -11.81 1.70 -10.74
C MET A 674 -10.66 1.25 -11.65
N ILE A 675 -10.90 1.18 -12.96
CA ILE A 675 -9.91 0.74 -13.94
C ILE A 675 -8.97 1.86 -14.35
N THR A 676 -9.47 3.08 -14.58
CA THR A 676 -8.64 4.27 -14.75
C THR A 676 -7.68 4.46 -13.56
N LYS A 677 -8.11 4.15 -12.32
CA LYS A 677 -7.22 4.09 -11.15
C LYS A 677 -6.17 2.98 -11.22
N CYS A 678 -6.47 1.82 -11.79
CA CYS A 678 -5.48 0.75 -12.04
C CYS A 678 -4.47 1.10 -13.14
N HIS A 679 -4.83 1.96 -14.11
CA HIS A 679 -3.93 2.43 -15.18
C HIS A 679 -3.01 3.59 -14.80
N ARG A 680 -2.84 3.90 -13.50
CA ARG A 680 -2.00 5.03 -13.08
C ARG A 680 -0.51 4.72 -13.30
N ASN A 681 0.08 5.38 -14.30
CA ASN A 681 1.45 5.12 -14.74
C ASN A 681 2.55 5.57 -13.76
N ALA A 682 2.34 6.62 -12.96
CA ALA A 682 3.38 7.12 -12.05
C ALA A 682 3.70 6.11 -10.93
N ILE A 683 4.95 5.62 -10.87
CA ILE A 683 5.42 4.60 -9.92
C ILE A 683 5.06 4.93 -8.46
N GLU A 684 5.19 6.21 -8.08
CA GLU A 684 4.93 6.72 -6.72
C GLU A 684 3.44 6.70 -6.35
N GLU A 685 2.55 6.88 -7.33
CA GLU A 685 1.10 6.90 -7.11
C GLU A 685 0.44 5.53 -7.35
N ARG A 686 1.08 4.65 -8.13
CA ARG A 686 0.53 3.39 -8.63
C ARG A 686 0.00 2.47 -7.53
N GLU A 687 0.80 2.16 -6.50
CA GLU A 687 0.38 1.31 -5.36
C GLU A 687 -0.85 1.89 -4.66
N LYS A 688 -0.83 3.21 -4.38
CA LYS A 688 -1.94 3.90 -3.73
C LYS A 688 -3.20 3.90 -4.60
N SER A 689 -3.07 4.17 -5.89
CA SER A 689 -4.18 4.26 -6.84
C SER A 689 -4.86 2.90 -7.06
N VAL A 690 -4.07 1.84 -7.22
CA VAL A 690 -4.58 0.45 -7.30
C VAL A 690 -5.22 0.04 -5.96
N HIS A 691 -4.63 0.41 -4.82
CA HIS A 691 -5.22 0.16 -3.50
C HIS A 691 -6.58 0.86 -3.32
N GLU A 692 -6.69 2.12 -3.72
CA GLU A 692 -7.95 2.88 -3.73
C GLU A 692 -9.00 2.23 -4.64
N ALA A 693 -8.61 1.67 -5.79
CA ALA A 693 -9.54 0.96 -6.69
C ALA A 693 -10.14 -0.29 -6.04
N PHE A 694 -9.31 -1.12 -5.36
CA PHE A 694 -9.79 -2.30 -4.65
C PHE A 694 -10.62 -1.96 -3.40
N LEU A 695 -10.31 -0.85 -2.73
CA LEU A 695 -11.12 -0.35 -1.62
C LEU A 695 -12.48 0.15 -2.11
N LEU A 696 -12.50 0.89 -3.22
CA LEU A 696 -13.71 1.38 -3.88
C LEU A 696 -14.60 0.21 -4.31
N LEU A 697 -14.03 -0.83 -4.93
CA LEU A 697 -14.72 -2.07 -5.32
C LEU A 697 -15.44 -2.73 -4.15
N GLY A 698 -14.82 -2.78 -2.97
CA GLY A 698 -15.48 -3.27 -1.75
C GLY A 698 -16.60 -2.34 -1.27
N ARG A 699 -16.37 -1.02 -1.30
CA ARG A 699 -17.30 0.02 -0.83
C ARG A 699 -18.54 0.18 -1.71
N THR A 700 -18.45 -0.10 -3.01
CA THR A 700 -19.57 0.08 -3.96
C THR A 700 -20.20 -1.22 -4.43
N ARG A 701 -19.73 -2.39 -3.96
CA ARG A 701 -20.23 -3.70 -4.40
C ARG A 701 -21.76 -3.82 -4.41
N GLN A 702 -22.42 -3.51 -3.28
CA GLN A 702 -23.88 -3.59 -3.20
C GLN A 702 -24.60 -2.58 -4.10
N ILE A 703 -24.05 -1.38 -4.30
CA ILE A 703 -24.60 -0.37 -5.23
C ILE A 703 -24.65 -0.96 -6.63
N VAL A 704 -23.54 -1.56 -7.05
CA VAL A 704 -23.42 -2.19 -8.37
C VAL A 704 -24.30 -3.42 -8.49
N ASP A 705 -24.38 -4.26 -7.46
CA ASP A 705 -25.26 -5.45 -7.43
C ASP A 705 -26.76 -5.07 -7.49
N LEU A 706 -27.13 -3.85 -7.11
CA LEU A 706 -28.47 -3.27 -7.33
C LEU A 706 -28.64 -2.78 -8.77
N LEU A 707 -27.71 -1.95 -9.26
CA LEU A 707 -27.78 -1.38 -10.62
C LEU A 707 -27.79 -2.47 -11.70
N GLN A 708 -27.03 -3.55 -11.55
CA GLN A 708 -26.98 -4.67 -12.50
C GLN A 708 -28.30 -5.44 -12.68
N ARG A 709 -29.32 -5.21 -11.85
CA ARG A 709 -30.63 -5.88 -11.92
C ARG A 709 -31.60 -5.24 -12.91
N GLN A 710 -31.39 -3.97 -13.25
CA GLN A 710 -32.17 -3.28 -14.27
C GLN A 710 -31.51 -3.44 -15.65
N GLU A 711 -32.29 -3.20 -16.71
CA GLU A 711 -31.76 -3.07 -18.07
C GLU A 711 -31.27 -1.62 -18.28
N TRP A 712 -30.17 -1.46 -19.00
CA TRP A 712 -29.46 -0.18 -19.11
C TRP A 712 -29.60 0.31 -20.56
N PRO A 713 -29.79 1.63 -20.78
CA PRO A 713 -29.80 2.17 -22.13
C PRO A 713 -28.46 1.89 -22.81
N SER A 714 -28.49 1.57 -24.11
CA SER A 714 -27.30 1.14 -24.87
C SER A 714 -26.43 2.33 -25.30
N LEU A 715 -26.05 3.19 -24.36
CA LEU A 715 -25.03 4.22 -24.58
C LEU A 715 -23.63 3.58 -24.69
N ASP A 716 -22.81 4.17 -25.55
CA ASP A 716 -21.37 3.94 -25.53
C ASP A 716 -20.75 4.48 -24.22
N HIS A 717 -19.67 3.86 -23.75
CA HIS A 717 -19.09 4.13 -22.44
C HIS A 717 -18.50 5.54 -22.31
N ASP A 718 -17.90 6.07 -23.37
CA ASP A 718 -17.35 7.43 -23.35
C ASP A 718 -18.45 8.51 -23.34
N LYS A 719 -19.64 8.17 -23.87
CA LYS A 719 -20.85 9.00 -23.78
C LYS A 719 -21.51 8.90 -22.39
N ALA A 720 -21.65 7.68 -21.86
CA ALA A 720 -22.27 7.42 -20.56
C ALA A 720 -21.57 8.13 -19.36
N ALA A 721 -20.35 8.63 -19.56
CA ALA A 721 -19.62 9.47 -18.61
C ALA A 721 -20.30 10.83 -18.33
N TYR A 722 -21.07 11.38 -19.26
CA TYR A 722 -21.63 12.73 -19.20
C TYR A 722 -23.16 12.72 -19.11
N ILE A 723 -23.72 13.48 -18.17
CA ILE A 723 -25.18 13.54 -17.94
C ILE A 723 -25.95 14.06 -19.17
N GLU A 724 -25.36 14.96 -19.97
CA GLU A 724 -26.01 15.49 -21.18
C GLU A 724 -26.18 14.44 -22.28
N GLU A 725 -25.28 13.46 -22.40
CA GLU A 725 -25.44 12.36 -23.35
C GLU A 725 -26.57 11.41 -22.94
N TRP A 726 -26.75 11.18 -21.63
CA TRP A 726 -27.93 10.47 -21.11
C TRP A 726 -29.23 11.22 -21.41
N ARG A 727 -29.25 12.55 -21.24
CA ARG A 727 -30.40 13.39 -21.58
C ARG A 727 -30.71 13.35 -23.07
N ALA A 728 -29.70 13.49 -23.92
CA ALA A 728 -29.84 13.42 -25.37
C ALA A 728 -30.39 12.06 -25.83
N PHE A 729 -29.94 10.96 -25.23
CA PHE A 729 -30.46 9.62 -25.50
C PHE A 729 -31.96 9.51 -25.17
N PHE A 730 -32.37 9.91 -23.96
CA PHE A 730 -33.79 9.84 -23.55
C PHE A 730 -34.72 10.78 -24.34
N LEU A 731 -34.18 11.83 -24.97
CA LEU A 731 -34.92 12.68 -25.89
C LEU A 731 -35.10 12.00 -27.26
N GLN A 732 -34.08 11.32 -27.78
CA GLN A 732 -34.14 10.62 -29.07
C GLN A 732 -35.09 9.40 -29.06
N ASP A 733 -35.11 8.62 -27.96
CA ASP A 733 -36.04 7.49 -27.81
C ASP A 733 -37.52 7.93 -27.84
N ASN A 734 -37.82 9.12 -27.29
CA ASN A 734 -39.16 9.69 -27.32
C ASN A 734 -39.61 10.14 -28.73
N GLU A 735 -38.68 10.51 -29.62
CA GLU A 735 -38.99 10.91 -31.00
C GLU A 735 -39.21 9.70 -31.94
N ASN A 736 -38.75 8.50 -31.57
CA ASN A 736 -38.90 7.26 -32.37
C ASN A 736 -39.56 6.09 -31.61
N PRO A 737 -40.82 6.21 -31.14
CA PRO A 737 -41.47 5.20 -30.30
C PRO A 737 -41.96 3.92 -31.04
N ILE A 738 -41.32 3.52 -32.16
CA ILE A 738 -41.72 2.34 -32.96
C ILE A 738 -40.51 1.51 -33.40
N THR A 739 -40.03 0.58 -32.55
CA THR A 739 -39.69 -0.83 -32.91
C THR A 739 -39.25 -1.68 -31.72
N SER A 740 -40.12 -1.86 -30.71
CA SER A 740 -39.86 -2.86 -29.65
C SER A 740 -41.14 -3.51 -29.09
N ILE A 741 -41.98 -4.10 -29.96
CA ILE A 741 -42.86 -5.28 -29.73
C ILE A 741 -43.41 -5.69 -31.11
N SER A 742 -42.85 -6.74 -31.74
CA SER A 742 -43.54 -7.55 -32.77
C SER A 742 -42.69 -8.70 -33.35
N THR A 743 -42.61 -9.84 -32.65
CA THR A 743 -42.40 -11.18 -33.26
C THR A 743 -42.98 -12.24 -32.31
N SER A 744 -43.75 -13.25 -32.72
CA SER A 744 -44.50 -13.45 -33.97
C SER A 744 -45.48 -14.62 -33.76
N SER A 745 -46.74 -14.50 -34.16
CA SER A 745 -47.65 -15.65 -34.26
C SER A 745 -47.65 -16.22 -35.68
N ASP A 746 -47.44 -17.53 -35.77
CA ASP A 746 -47.79 -18.45 -36.86
C ASP A 746 -47.48 -18.10 -38.32
N LYS A 747 -46.59 -18.91 -38.91
CA LYS A 747 -46.87 -19.54 -40.22
C LYS A 747 -46.21 -20.91 -40.33
N ALA A 748 -47.01 -21.87 -40.77
CA ALA A 748 -46.64 -23.28 -40.84
C ALA A 748 -45.87 -23.67 -42.11
N ARG A 749 -45.31 -24.90 -42.07
CA ARG A 749 -45.11 -25.87 -43.16
C ARG A 749 -43.67 -26.06 -43.67
N GLY A 750 -43.12 -27.27 -43.43
CA GLY A 750 -42.04 -27.82 -44.26
C GLY A 750 -40.92 -28.57 -43.52
N THR A 751 -41.19 -29.76 -42.96
CA THR A 751 -40.13 -30.72 -42.61
C THR A 751 -39.83 -31.64 -43.80
N PRO A 752 -38.59 -32.12 -43.92
CA PRO A 752 -38.40 -33.58 -43.95
C PRO A 752 -37.44 -34.07 -42.85
N VAL A 753 -37.82 -35.18 -42.19
CA VAL A 753 -37.12 -36.50 -42.23
C VAL A 753 -35.58 -36.42 -42.34
N SER A 754 -34.73 -37.00 -41.48
CA SER A 754 -34.82 -38.11 -40.50
C SER A 754 -33.68 -37.97 -39.45
N ASN A 755 -33.55 -38.75 -38.36
CA ASN A 755 -34.30 -39.90 -37.82
C ASN A 755 -34.13 -39.97 -36.27
N GLU A 756 -34.98 -40.75 -35.58
CA GLU A 756 -34.72 -41.25 -34.22
C GLU A 756 -35.25 -42.68 -34.11
N GLU A 757 -34.45 -43.60 -33.55
CA GLU A 757 -34.91 -44.92 -33.13
C GLU A 757 -34.94 -44.99 -31.60
N LYS A 758 -36.10 -45.42 -31.06
CA LYS A 758 -36.37 -45.50 -29.61
C LYS A 758 -35.52 -46.61 -28.97
N ILE A 759 -35.40 -46.66 -27.63
CA ILE A 759 -36.32 -47.47 -26.81
C ILE A 759 -36.21 -47.09 -25.31
N THR A 760 -37.35 -46.62 -24.78
CA THR A 760 -37.94 -46.80 -23.43
C THR A 760 -37.03 -47.15 -22.22
N VAL A 761 -36.97 -46.30 -21.20
CA VAL A 761 -37.89 -46.18 -20.02
C VAL A 761 -37.62 -47.20 -18.91
N VAL A 762 -37.45 -46.70 -17.67
CA VAL A 762 -38.13 -47.14 -16.43
C VAL A 762 -37.72 -46.19 -15.28
N GLU A 763 -38.70 -45.60 -14.61
CA GLU A 763 -38.58 -44.89 -13.33
C GLU A 763 -38.76 -45.91 -12.18
N PRO A 764 -38.28 -45.68 -10.95
CA PRO A 764 -39.28 -45.33 -9.93
C PRO A 764 -38.83 -44.37 -8.80
N LEU A 765 -39.87 -43.87 -8.12
CA LEU A 765 -39.88 -42.94 -6.99
C LEU A 765 -39.28 -43.47 -5.66
N SER A 766 -39.20 -42.51 -4.71
CA SER A 766 -39.48 -42.64 -3.25
C SER A 766 -38.28 -42.81 -2.31
N ALA A 767 -38.34 -42.40 -1.03
CA ALA A 767 -39.06 -41.29 -0.37
C ALA A 767 -38.53 -41.11 1.07
N ALA A 768 -38.75 -39.91 1.65
CA ALA A 768 -38.93 -39.61 3.08
C ALA A 768 -37.93 -40.07 4.16
N SER A 769 -37.41 -39.09 4.92
CA SER A 769 -37.43 -38.94 6.40
C SER A 769 -36.17 -38.20 6.86
N SER A 770 -36.21 -36.96 7.38
CA SER A 770 -36.81 -36.45 8.63
C SER A 770 -36.23 -37.05 9.91
N LEU A 771 -35.28 -36.35 10.54
CA LEU A 771 -35.38 -36.03 11.96
C LEU A 771 -34.58 -34.78 12.35
N LYS A 772 -35.02 -34.13 13.42
CA LYS A 772 -34.58 -32.85 13.97
C LYS A 772 -34.00 -33.11 15.37
N VAL A 773 -32.82 -32.59 15.69
CA VAL A 773 -32.32 -32.52 17.08
C VAL A 773 -31.70 -31.14 17.34
N GLU A 774 -32.03 -30.59 18.50
CA GLU A 774 -31.72 -29.22 18.91
C GLU A 774 -30.38 -29.10 19.65
N GLY A 775 -29.88 -27.87 19.72
CA GLY A 775 -28.49 -27.57 20.02
C GLY A 775 -28.02 -27.74 21.47
N LYS A 776 -26.73 -27.44 21.64
CA LYS A 776 -26.25 -26.82 22.89
C LYS A 776 -25.08 -25.88 22.61
N VAL A 777 -25.22 -24.65 23.08
CA VAL A 777 -24.15 -23.63 23.08
C VAL A 777 -23.19 -23.92 24.23
N ILE A 778 -21.91 -24.05 23.92
CA ILE A 778 -20.81 -23.73 24.85
C ILE A 778 -19.77 -22.95 24.04
N GLY A 779 -19.60 -21.68 24.37
CA GLY A 779 -18.59 -20.83 23.72
C GLY A 779 -17.23 -20.99 24.41
N LEU A 780 -16.17 -21.13 23.61
CA LEU A 780 -14.80 -20.82 24.02
C LEU A 780 -13.97 -20.46 22.78
N SER A 781 -13.52 -19.20 22.76
CA SER A 781 -12.59 -18.54 21.85
C SER A 781 -11.77 -19.42 20.87
N PHE A 782 -12.14 -19.41 19.59
CA PHE A 782 -11.25 -19.81 18.50
C PHE A 782 -10.19 -18.72 18.25
N PHE A 783 -8.96 -18.95 18.69
CA PHE A 783 -7.80 -18.10 18.34
C PHE A 783 -6.49 -18.90 18.27
N GLN A 784 -6.47 -19.95 17.42
CA GLN A 784 -5.27 -20.76 17.24
C GLN A 784 -5.12 -21.22 15.78
N GLU A 785 -3.85 -21.27 15.33
CA GLU A 785 -3.35 -21.65 13.98
C GLU A 785 -3.04 -20.53 12.95
N GLU A 786 -2.16 -19.57 13.31
CA GLU A 786 -1.27 -18.95 12.28
C GLU A 786 0.05 -18.32 12.79
N ILE A 787 0.25 -18.15 14.12
CA ILE A 787 1.36 -17.35 14.68
C ILE A 787 2.51 -18.21 15.30
N THR A 788 2.33 -19.53 15.39
CA THR A 788 3.26 -20.45 16.08
C THR A 788 4.73 -20.48 15.60
N PRO A 789 5.11 -20.20 14.32
CA PRO A 789 6.53 -20.18 13.96
C PRO A 789 7.26 -18.91 14.43
N PHE A 790 6.55 -17.81 14.72
CA PHE A 790 7.20 -16.55 15.12
C PHE A 790 7.69 -16.59 16.58
N PHE A 791 6.90 -17.19 17.49
CA PHE A 791 7.28 -17.34 18.89
C PHE A 791 8.40 -18.38 19.13
N ASN A 792 8.45 -19.45 18.32
CA ASN A 792 9.47 -20.49 18.48
C ASN A 792 10.89 -20.04 18.13
N VAL A 793 11.08 -18.94 17.38
CA VAL A 793 12.41 -18.38 17.12
C VAL A 793 13.02 -17.77 18.40
N CYS A 794 12.20 -17.17 19.27
CA CYS A 794 12.68 -16.72 20.59
C CYS A 794 13.09 -17.91 21.48
N CYS A 795 12.36 -19.04 21.41
CA CYS A 795 12.74 -20.27 22.11
C CYS A 795 14.04 -20.88 21.58
N PHE A 796 14.36 -20.74 20.29
CA PHE A 796 15.62 -21.24 19.72
C PHE A 796 16.86 -20.49 20.25
N VAL A 797 16.69 -19.26 20.76
CA VAL A 797 17.74 -18.47 21.43
C VAL A 797 17.88 -18.85 22.91
N MET A 798 16.89 -19.50 23.53
CA MET A 798 16.92 -19.94 24.93
C MET A 798 17.14 -21.46 25.12
N ILE A 799 18.19 -22.00 24.50
CA ILE A 799 18.72 -23.34 24.84
C ILE A 799 20.18 -23.21 25.28
N GLN A 800 20.38 -22.78 26.54
CA GLN A 800 21.67 -22.96 27.21
C GLN A 800 21.84 -24.41 27.69
N ARG A 801 23.09 -24.90 27.57
CA ARG A 801 23.61 -26.24 27.91
C ARG A 801 23.20 -27.39 26.96
N ARG A 802 24.21 -27.85 26.21
CA ARG A 802 24.34 -29.11 25.43
C ARG A 802 23.80 -29.18 23.98
N PRO A 803 24.28 -28.33 23.04
CA PRO A 803 24.08 -28.56 21.61
C PRO A 803 24.97 -29.67 21.02
N PHE A 804 26.24 -29.80 21.44
CA PHE A 804 27.20 -30.70 20.78
C PHE A 804 26.89 -32.19 20.93
N LEU A 805 26.40 -32.63 22.10
CA LEU A 805 25.94 -34.00 22.32
C LEU A 805 24.75 -34.40 21.43
N SER A 806 24.04 -33.43 20.86
CA SER A 806 22.96 -33.67 19.91
C SER A 806 23.50 -34.00 18.52
N LEU A 807 24.51 -33.27 18.02
CA LEU A 807 25.02 -33.44 16.64
C LEU A 807 25.65 -34.83 16.43
N GLU A 808 26.40 -35.30 17.43
CA GLU A 808 27.06 -36.60 17.41
C GLU A 808 26.06 -37.76 17.54
N LYS A 809 25.00 -37.60 18.33
CA LYS A 809 23.84 -38.51 18.33
C LYS A 809 23.06 -38.44 17.01
N PHE A 810 23.01 -37.28 16.35
CA PHE A 810 22.31 -37.08 15.07
C PHE A 810 23.02 -37.80 13.91
N LYS A 811 24.36 -37.79 13.89
CA LYS A 811 25.21 -38.57 12.97
C LYS A 811 24.89 -40.08 12.97
N ASN A 812 24.44 -40.59 14.12
CA ASN A 812 24.12 -42.00 14.33
C ASN A 812 22.66 -42.39 13.98
N LEU A 813 21.81 -41.47 13.51
CA LEU A 813 20.54 -41.88 12.91
C LEU A 813 20.77 -42.60 11.57
N SER A 814 20.00 -43.68 11.36
CA SER A 814 20.08 -44.60 10.21
C SER A 814 19.66 -44.01 8.85
N CYS A 815 19.47 -42.68 8.76
CA CYS A 815 18.91 -42.01 7.59
C CYS A 815 19.92 -41.22 6.75
N PHE A 816 21.19 -41.12 7.18
CA PHE A 816 22.26 -40.42 6.45
C PHE A 816 23.05 -41.35 5.54
N THR A 817 23.25 -40.95 4.29
CA THR A 817 24.17 -41.59 3.35
C THR A 817 25.63 -41.33 3.75
N GLU A 818 26.54 -42.18 3.28
CA GLU A 818 27.95 -42.08 3.68
C GLU A 818 28.64 -40.79 3.16
N LYS A 819 28.18 -40.24 2.03
CA LYS A 819 28.61 -38.92 1.54
C LYS A 819 28.18 -37.79 2.49
N GLU A 820 26.96 -37.84 3.02
CA GLU A 820 26.46 -36.84 3.97
C GLU A 820 27.20 -36.94 5.31
N LYS A 821 27.53 -38.14 5.78
CA LYS A 821 28.34 -38.34 6.99
C LYS A 821 29.75 -37.75 6.85
N ARG A 822 30.44 -38.02 5.73
CA ARG A 822 31.76 -37.41 5.44
C ARG A 822 31.69 -35.89 5.30
N PHE A 823 30.59 -35.34 4.79
CA PHE A 823 30.38 -33.89 4.71
C PHE A 823 30.21 -33.26 6.11
N VAL A 824 29.43 -33.88 7.00
CA VAL A 824 29.31 -33.43 8.41
C VAL A 824 30.67 -33.48 9.12
N ASP A 825 31.45 -34.53 8.90
CA ASP A 825 32.78 -34.69 9.50
C ASP A 825 33.80 -33.64 9.01
N ALA A 826 33.70 -33.19 7.76
CA ALA A 826 34.55 -32.11 7.23
C ALA A 826 34.25 -30.74 7.87
N PHE A 827 33.03 -30.50 8.37
CA PHE A 827 32.61 -29.25 9.00
C PHE A 827 32.62 -29.27 10.52
N LEU A 828 32.71 -30.44 11.17
CA LEU A 828 32.90 -30.55 12.63
C LEU A 828 34.04 -29.67 13.17
N PRO A 829 35.23 -29.59 12.54
CA PRO A 829 36.33 -28.72 12.98
C PRO A 829 35.97 -27.23 12.99
N PHE A 830 35.13 -26.77 12.05
CA PHE A 830 34.69 -25.37 11.97
C PHE A 830 33.81 -24.99 13.17
N PHE A 831 32.95 -25.91 13.63
CA PHE A 831 32.16 -25.73 14.86
C PHE A 831 32.98 -25.93 16.14
N TYR A 832 33.99 -26.80 16.14
CA TYR A 832 34.93 -26.96 17.24
C TYR A 832 35.80 -25.71 17.46
N GLY A 833 36.25 -25.05 16.37
CA GLY A 833 37.06 -23.82 16.44
C GLY A 833 36.38 -22.66 17.19
N ILE A 834 35.04 -22.64 17.23
CA ILE A 834 34.25 -21.65 17.99
C ILE A 834 34.26 -21.97 19.51
N SER A 835 34.56 -23.21 19.91
CA SER A 835 34.55 -23.65 21.32
C SER A 835 35.94 -23.74 21.97
N VAL A 836 37.03 -23.81 21.20
CA VAL A 836 38.39 -24.07 21.73
C VAL A 836 39.03 -22.86 22.43
N THR A 837 38.42 -21.67 22.37
CA THR A 837 38.81 -20.51 23.21
C THR A 837 38.23 -20.56 24.63
N HIS A 838 37.83 -21.74 25.11
CA HIS A 838 37.12 -21.92 26.38
C HIS A 838 37.49 -23.20 27.17
N GLY A 839 38.74 -23.67 27.04
CA GLY A 839 39.29 -24.77 27.84
C GLY A 839 40.62 -24.42 28.50
N ASP A 840 40.69 -24.65 29.81
CA ASP A 840 41.88 -24.98 30.62
C ASP A 840 43.05 -23.98 30.70
N TYR A 841 42.95 -23.06 31.66
CA TYR A 841 44.04 -22.78 32.62
C TYR A 841 43.45 -22.56 34.01
N HIS A 842 43.40 -23.62 34.82
CA HIS A 842 43.45 -23.48 36.27
C HIS A 842 44.93 -23.41 36.65
N THR A 843 45.40 -22.21 37.03
CA THR A 843 46.74 -22.01 37.58
C THR A 843 46.77 -22.39 39.06
N PRO A 844 47.97 -22.56 39.63
CA PRO A 844 48.49 -21.57 40.58
C PRO A 844 49.27 -20.47 39.85
#